data_AF-A0A0G2GBV4-F1
#
_entry.id   AF-A0A0G2GBV4-F1
#
_cell.length_a   1.000
_cell.length_b   1.000
_cell.length_c   1.000
_cell.angle_alpha   90.00
_cell.angle_beta   90.00
_cell.angle_gamma   90.00
#
_symmetry.space_group_name_H-M   'P 1'
#
loop_
_entity.id
_entity.type
_entity.pdbx_description
1 polymer ?
#
loop_
_entity_poly.entity_id
_entity_poly.type
_entity_poly.pdbx_seq_one_letter_code
_entity_poly.pdbx_strand_id
1 'polypeptide(L)'
;MSTPSGDDGAVATAQNTQKLSAAEVNLDEKDPVYAEVANISEVEANKKLHNFGMLHRWDPNLSNDAFEVIDEAKEAHDIKAEANLVGEFVENSPYPEVRAVVRNYDEDLPCNTIRAWTIGMVLGTIVCALNMLFSMRNPSITITTYVVQLIAYPIGVGWSKVMPDREWNVLGVKFNLSPGKFNIKEHTIIVVMANAAFANTGYFTDTILAIEKFYGFGYASAIWPSNLVNVAFMYALHDHSPSDPSKSNGWSIGRYKWFLYVFAASFVWYWFPGVIFQGLTYFAFVTWIKPNNPVVNQLFGQYTGISLLPITFDWTNITGYVYSPLISPWHAIGNIALGTVFFFQIITCAIHYSGVWYAEYLPISDNHVWDNTQNLYNTSKILNDDYTVNPAKFEAYSPLFLSTTFGLTYGLNFASIAAVISHVTVFHGREIWARFKMTRGEMDDIHMKMMRKYPKVPTWWFMCVLVVMIAFAFAGIYAWPTHLTWWALILGLAISTVWILPIGLIQAFTNIQLGLNVFTEFIIGYALPGRPLAMMLFKTYGYITMTQGLAFVQDLKLAHYLKVPPRSTFWSQFIATVWCALVQLAVLKWAEGAIDGLCDSEQKNSFTCPGARTFYNASVIWGVVGPKHMFSPGALYVSLQYFWLVGFLLPILVYLLAVKWPRSNIRFLSAPLFFGGMGSIPPASPVNYLTWSVVGFFFNKYIRNKYRGWWMRYNYITSAGLDCGLAICTILIFFTITLTNTDIPQWWGNVDIWNTMDMTDTAIQKILPTERETHLHRLTYINGQRTQQQRLAGRASRDELTSAQTQNTRSRAKSDAPTPMGGERRPTSSRKSPASSAHARKSSLENLLREGPPNGDLLPGLSELRYKVLSSRVEATSTGMSEYRIYLWLILLNVSPLPTDEYLSLVHRGRSPADQKIRNDTFRTLATDPLFQRRVTEASITRVLNAVAWNLHDIKQENPLTPEIPPDLSTGITCESALYVQGMNVLSAPFLYAARSETEAYALFYHFVTHECPGYIRGAMEGVHKGLALVDKCLSLVEPKLANFLLSKGMHAEIYAFPSVLTFCACTPPLPEVLHLWDFLFAYGPHLNILCIVAQLLMLKDQLMSSPSPGKILQKLPALNSEKIIGLTIVALRKIPDDVYEELVSHAK
;
A
#
# COMPACT_ATOMS: atom_id res chain seq x y z
N MET A 1 22.89 67.48 -23.02
CA MET A 1 23.67 67.78 -21.80
C MET A 1 23.50 66.64 -20.81
N SER A 2 24.43 66.52 -19.88
CA SER A 2 24.52 65.49 -18.82
C SER A 2 23.24 65.24 -18.02
N THR A 3 22.93 63.96 -17.80
CA THR A 3 22.13 63.48 -16.66
C THR A 3 22.98 63.45 -15.38
N PRO A 4 22.55 64.09 -14.27
CA PRO A 4 23.13 63.87 -12.95
C PRO A 4 22.38 62.77 -12.17
N SER A 5 23.01 62.27 -11.10
CA SER A 5 22.56 61.18 -10.23
C SER A 5 21.80 61.65 -8.97
N GLY A 6 20.99 60.77 -8.39
CA GLY A 6 20.25 60.93 -7.13
C GLY A 6 19.15 59.86 -7.07
N ASP A 7 19.39 58.63 -6.64
CA ASP A 7 19.74 58.17 -5.27
C ASP A 7 18.48 57.93 -4.42
N ASP A 8 17.99 56.70 -4.46
CA ASP A 8 16.89 56.17 -3.65
C ASP A 8 17.37 54.87 -2.99
N GLY A 9 17.51 54.88 -1.67
CA GLY A 9 18.31 53.90 -0.93
C GLY A 9 17.65 52.54 -0.76
N ALA A 10 18.09 51.54 -1.51
CA ALA A 10 17.81 50.14 -1.18
C ALA A 10 18.57 49.74 0.10
N VAL A 11 17.85 49.52 1.20
CA VAL A 11 18.43 49.01 2.45
C VAL A 11 18.83 47.54 2.26
N ALA A 12 20.05 47.32 1.76
CA ALA A 12 20.66 46.01 1.72
C ALA A 12 21.04 45.58 3.14
N THR A 13 20.33 44.59 3.69
CA THR A 13 20.75 43.88 4.90
C THR A 13 22.07 43.18 4.61
N ALA A 14 23.17 43.73 5.14
CA ALA A 14 24.49 43.13 5.02
C ALA A 14 24.50 41.76 5.71
N GLN A 15 24.56 40.69 4.93
CA GLN A 15 24.73 39.34 5.46
C GLN A 15 26.15 39.23 6.05
N ASN A 16 26.25 38.88 7.33
CA ASN A 16 27.53 38.64 8.01
C ASN A 16 28.17 37.32 7.51
N THR A 17 28.77 37.37 6.33
CA THR A 17 29.54 36.26 5.76
C THR A 17 30.94 36.23 6.36
N GLN A 18 31.04 35.90 7.65
CA GLN A 18 32.32 35.75 8.32
C GLN A 18 33.00 34.45 7.84
N LYS A 19 34.15 34.57 7.21
CA LYS A 19 34.96 33.40 6.83
C LYS A 19 35.56 32.76 8.08
N LEU A 20 35.19 31.50 8.35
CA LEU A 20 35.69 30.71 9.48
C LEU A 20 36.99 29.99 9.12
N SER A 21 37.92 29.91 10.06
CA SER A 21 39.15 29.11 9.91
C SER A 21 38.93 27.66 10.34
N ALA A 22 39.68 26.72 9.76
CA ALA A 22 39.49 25.27 10.01
C ALA A 22 39.55 24.90 11.51
N ALA A 23 40.40 25.59 12.29
CA ALA A 23 40.50 25.43 13.74
C ALA A 23 39.25 25.89 14.51
N GLU A 24 38.47 26.84 13.99
CA GLU A 24 37.18 27.27 14.58
C GLU A 24 36.03 26.32 14.23
N VAL A 25 36.18 25.53 13.16
CA VAL A 25 35.19 24.54 12.70
C VAL A 25 35.62 23.09 13.00
N ASN A 26 36.64 22.88 13.85
CA ASN A 26 37.18 21.56 14.23
C ASN A 26 37.48 20.58 13.07
N LEU A 27 37.80 21.11 11.88
CA LEU A 27 38.08 20.34 10.66
C LEU A 27 39.55 20.47 10.25
N ASP A 28 40.03 19.53 9.42
CA ASP A 28 41.30 19.70 8.69
C ASP A 28 41.06 20.66 7.51
N GLU A 29 42.02 21.52 7.16
CA GLU A 29 41.94 22.34 5.94
C GLU A 29 41.80 21.49 4.65
N LYS A 30 42.17 20.21 4.73
CA LYS A 30 42.04 19.22 3.65
C LYS A 30 40.72 18.45 3.67
N ASP A 31 39.87 18.64 4.68
CA ASP A 31 38.56 17.97 4.69
C ASP A 31 37.65 18.62 3.63
N PRO A 32 37.07 17.86 2.68
CA PRO A 32 36.17 18.43 1.68
C PRO A 32 34.96 19.16 2.28
N VAL A 33 34.56 18.84 3.52
CA VAL A 33 33.49 19.54 4.23
C VAL A 33 33.86 20.97 4.60
N TYR A 34 35.12 21.23 4.98
CA TYR A 34 35.56 22.58 5.35
C TYR A 34 35.32 23.60 4.23
N ALA A 35 35.47 23.19 2.96
CA ALA A 35 35.20 24.06 1.81
C ALA A 35 33.73 24.53 1.71
N GLU A 36 32.77 23.71 2.13
CA GLU A 36 31.33 24.02 2.09
C GLU A 36 30.88 24.87 3.30
N VAL A 37 31.51 24.74 4.47
CA VAL A 37 31.16 25.50 5.69
C VAL A 37 32.04 26.72 5.99
N ALA A 38 33.23 26.84 5.41
CA ALA A 38 34.16 27.95 5.70
C ALA A 38 33.61 29.36 5.37
N ASN A 39 32.60 29.47 4.49
CA ASN A 39 31.98 30.75 4.11
C ASN A 39 30.45 30.71 4.23
N ILE A 40 29.87 29.79 5.01
CA ILE A 40 28.41 29.67 5.14
C ILE A 40 27.83 30.90 5.88
N SER A 41 26.70 31.42 5.41
CA SER A 41 25.98 32.47 6.12
C SER A 41 25.08 31.90 7.21
N GLU A 42 24.88 32.63 8.31
CA GLU A 42 23.95 32.29 9.41
C GLU A 42 22.56 31.88 8.88
N VAL A 43 22.04 32.65 7.91
CA VAL A 43 20.72 32.39 7.29
C VAL A 43 20.68 31.07 6.51
N GLU A 44 21.78 30.71 5.85
CA GLU A 44 21.89 29.42 5.14
C GLU A 44 22.09 28.25 6.10
N ALA A 45 22.91 28.43 7.14
CA ALA A 45 23.13 27.43 8.18
C ALA A 45 21.81 27.14 8.92
N ASN A 46 21.09 28.17 9.37
CA ASN A 46 19.74 28.05 9.91
C ASN A 46 18.76 27.37 8.95
N LYS A 47 18.75 27.71 7.65
CA LYS A 47 17.89 27.02 6.66
C LYS A 47 18.23 25.53 6.57
N LYS A 48 19.51 25.17 6.49
CA LYS A 48 19.97 23.77 6.41
C LYS A 48 19.60 22.99 7.69
N LEU A 49 19.87 23.56 8.87
CA LEU A 49 19.56 22.93 10.16
C LEU A 49 18.05 22.83 10.43
N HIS A 50 17.25 23.83 10.05
CA HIS A 50 15.79 23.76 10.14
C HIS A 50 15.21 22.66 9.24
N ASN A 51 15.67 22.57 7.99
CA ASN A 51 15.28 21.48 7.09
C ASN A 51 15.67 20.11 7.66
N PHE A 52 16.91 19.96 8.17
CA PHE A 52 17.37 18.74 8.82
C PHE A 52 16.48 18.33 10.00
N GLY A 53 16.22 19.25 10.92
CA GLY A 53 15.35 19.05 12.08
C GLY A 53 13.92 18.69 11.69
N MET A 54 13.36 19.29 10.63
CA MET A 54 12.03 18.93 10.11
C MET A 54 12.00 17.50 9.54
N LEU A 55 13.02 17.10 8.77
CA LEU A 55 13.05 15.81 8.07
C LEU A 55 13.26 14.63 9.02
N HIS A 56 14.19 14.75 9.97
CA HIS A 56 14.61 13.65 10.83
C HIS A 56 13.95 13.61 12.21
N ARG A 57 13.00 14.52 12.52
CA ARG A 57 12.32 14.62 13.83
C ARG A 57 11.77 13.29 14.38
N TRP A 58 11.31 12.42 13.49
CA TRP A 58 10.72 11.12 13.82
C TRP A 58 11.63 9.92 13.51
N ASP A 59 12.91 10.15 13.16
CA ASP A 59 13.88 9.10 12.88
C ASP A 59 14.34 8.43 14.19
N PRO A 60 14.04 7.13 14.41
CA PRO A 60 14.38 6.44 15.64
C PRO A 60 15.88 6.03 15.73
N ASN A 61 16.70 6.40 14.74
CA ASN A 61 18.15 6.14 14.73
C ASN A 61 19.00 7.32 15.23
N LEU A 62 18.45 8.55 15.26
CA LEU A 62 19.13 9.73 15.79
C LEU A 62 18.82 9.97 17.29
N SER A 63 19.78 10.53 18.02
CA SER A 63 19.62 10.89 19.44
C SER A 63 18.82 12.18 19.59
N ASN A 64 18.17 12.39 20.75
CA ASN A 64 17.58 13.70 21.07
C ASN A 64 18.67 14.76 21.20
N ASP A 65 19.79 14.36 21.80
CA ASP A 65 20.97 15.15 22.08
C ASP A 65 21.48 15.89 20.82
N ALA A 66 21.35 15.27 19.63
CA ALA A 66 21.71 15.90 18.36
C ALA A 66 20.74 17.01 17.94
N PHE A 67 19.45 16.89 18.25
CA PHE A 67 18.46 17.94 17.99
C PHE A 67 18.49 19.03 19.08
N GLU A 68 18.67 18.65 20.35
CA GLU A 68 18.78 19.60 21.46
C GLU A 68 20.01 20.51 21.27
N VAL A 69 21.17 19.97 20.84
CA VAL A 69 22.35 20.80 20.47
C VAL A 69 22.11 21.68 19.23
N ILE A 70 21.30 21.24 18.26
CA ILE A 70 20.95 22.06 17.08
C ILE A 70 20.02 23.22 17.47
N ASP A 71 19.04 22.98 18.35
CA ASP A 71 18.15 24.04 18.81
C ASP A 71 18.87 24.99 19.79
N GLU A 72 19.74 24.49 20.67
CA GLU A 72 20.61 25.32 21.53
C GLU A 72 21.53 26.25 20.72
N ALA A 73 22.22 25.73 19.68
CA ALA A 73 23.10 26.54 18.83
C ALA A 73 22.36 27.68 18.11
N LYS A 74 21.12 27.41 17.70
CA LYS A 74 20.24 28.36 17.00
C LYS A 74 19.58 29.37 17.95
N GLU A 75 19.24 28.98 19.18
CA GLU A 75 18.81 29.94 20.22
C GLU A 75 19.98 30.84 20.67
N ALA A 76 21.22 30.35 20.61
CA ALA A 76 22.43 31.11 20.92
C ALA A 76 22.91 32.04 19.78
N HIS A 77 22.40 31.90 18.55
CA HIS A 77 22.90 32.56 17.34
C HIS A 77 24.42 32.39 17.10
N ASP A 78 25.00 31.25 17.52
CA ASP A 78 26.42 31.00 17.32
C ASP A 78 26.68 30.41 15.92
N ILE A 79 27.03 31.28 14.98
CA ILE A 79 27.43 30.96 13.60
C ILE A 79 28.52 29.86 13.57
N LYS A 80 29.41 29.79 14.57
CA LYS A 80 30.44 28.74 14.65
C LYS A 80 29.82 27.40 15.02
N ALA A 81 28.99 27.35 16.05
CA ALA A 81 28.26 26.14 16.41
C ALA A 81 27.36 25.66 15.26
N GLU A 82 26.62 26.56 14.61
CA GLU A 82 25.78 26.23 13.45
C GLU A 82 26.61 25.67 12.27
N ALA A 83 27.74 26.30 11.93
CA ALA A 83 28.63 25.82 10.86
C ALA A 83 29.24 24.44 11.19
N ASN A 84 29.65 24.20 12.44
CA ASN A 84 30.10 22.90 12.92
C ASN A 84 29.00 21.83 12.75
N LEU A 85 27.76 22.14 13.13
CA LEU A 85 26.62 21.22 13.06
C LEU A 85 26.15 20.93 11.64
N VAL A 86 26.20 21.93 10.74
CA VAL A 86 26.05 21.71 9.30
C VAL A 86 27.15 20.77 8.79
N GLY A 87 28.39 20.95 9.25
CA GLY A 87 29.53 20.08 8.94
C GLY A 87 29.35 18.62 9.38
N GLU A 88 28.76 18.37 10.55
CA GLU A 88 28.56 17.01 11.08
C GLU A 88 27.29 16.31 10.54
N PHE A 89 26.17 17.03 10.41
CA PHE A 89 24.85 16.44 10.16
C PHE A 89 24.30 16.62 8.74
N VAL A 90 24.79 17.61 7.99
CA VAL A 90 24.31 17.92 6.63
C VAL A 90 25.37 17.60 5.57
N GLU A 91 26.61 18.02 5.82
CA GLU A 91 27.77 17.81 4.94
C GLU A 91 28.54 16.51 5.24
N ASN A 92 28.24 15.85 6.36
CA ASN A 92 28.56 14.45 6.59
C ASN A 92 27.27 13.63 6.70
N SER A 93 27.38 12.28 6.69
CA SER A 93 26.19 11.45 6.93
C SER A 93 25.71 11.64 8.39
N PRO A 94 24.43 11.93 8.64
CA PRO A 94 23.95 12.20 10.00
C PRO A 94 23.98 10.96 10.90
N TYR A 95 23.92 9.76 10.33
CA TYR A 95 23.99 8.50 11.07
C TYR A 95 25.45 8.14 11.39
N PRO A 96 25.87 8.07 12.66
CA PRO A 96 27.23 7.65 13.03
C PRO A 96 27.59 6.26 12.47
N GLU A 97 26.62 5.35 12.43
CA GLU A 97 26.71 4.00 11.87
C GLU A 97 27.22 4.00 10.43
N VAL A 98 26.73 4.95 9.62
CA VAL A 98 27.17 5.14 8.24
C VAL A 98 28.57 5.76 8.22
N ARG A 99 28.84 6.79 9.04
CA ARG A 99 30.17 7.44 9.11
C ARG A 99 31.32 6.50 9.49
N ALA A 100 31.08 5.50 10.34
CA ALA A 100 32.11 4.53 10.74
C ALA A 100 32.41 3.45 9.68
N VAL A 101 31.51 3.26 8.72
CA VAL A 101 31.56 2.16 7.74
C VAL A 101 31.82 2.66 6.32
N VAL A 102 31.27 3.82 5.95
CA VAL A 102 31.26 4.36 4.58
C VAL A 102 32.21 5.55 4.47
N ARG A 103 33.17 5.50 3.53
CA ARG A 103 34.08 6.61 3.26
C ARG A 103 33.32 7.86 2.76
N ASN A 104 33.72 9.05 3.21
CA ASN A 104 33.16 10.35 2.78
C ASN A 104 33.81 10.90 1.49
N TYR A 105 34.75 10.16 0.89
CA TYR A 105 35.38 10.46 -0.41
C TYR A 105 35.14 9.33 -1.43
N ASP A 106 35.58 9.55 -2.67
CA ASP A 106 35.53 8.57 -3.76
C ASP A 106 36.87 8.44 -4.51
N GLU A 107 37.20 7.21 -4.92
CA GLU A 107 38.37 6.87 -5.72
C GLU A 107 37.92 6.46 -7.13
N ASP A 108 38.53 7.03 -8.17
CA ASP A 108 38.13 6.71 -9.55
C ASP A 108 38.82 5.43 -10.04
N LEU A 109 38.15 4.31 -9.76
CA LEU A 109 38.63 2.95 -9.98
C LEU A 109 37.80 2.22 -11.06
N PRO A 110 38.42 1.41 -11.94
CA PRO A 110 37.70 0.67 -12.96
C PRO A 110 36.77 -0.36 -12.32
N CYS A 111 35.50 -0.35 -12.69
CA CYS A 111 34.47 -1.22 -12.13
C CYS A 111 33.91 -2.22 -13.16
N ASN A 112 33.61 -1.75 -14.37
CA ASN A 112 33.00 -2.51 -15.45
C ASN A 112 34.08 -3.31 -16.23
N THR A 113 34.63 -4.35 -15.61
CA THR A 113 35.74 -5.15 -16.15
C THR A 113 35.29 -6.57 -16.52
N ILE A 114 35.94 -7.20 -17.51
CA ILE A 114 35.67 -8.60 -17.87
C ILE A 114 35.91 -9.52 -16.65
N ARG A 115 36.95 -9.24 -15.85
CA ARG A 115 37.23 -9.90 -14.56
C ARG A 115 36.00 -9.88 -13.64
N ALA A 116 35.38 -8.71 -13.43
CA ALA A 116 34.19 -8.59 -12.59
C ALA A 116 33.00 -9.38 -13.14
N TRP A 117 32.72 -9.25 -14.44
CA TRP A 117 31.63 -9.97 -15.11
C TRP A 117 31.80 -11.49 -15.08
N THR A 118 32.97 -12.03 -15.44
CA THR A 118 33.21 -13.47 -15.44
C THR A 118 33.09 -14.07 -14.03
N ILE A 119 33.68 -13.44 -13.02
CA ILE A 119 33.60 -13.94 -11.64
C ILE A 119 32.17 -13.85 -11.11
N GLY A 120 31.47 -12.73 -11.31
CA GLY A 120 30.11 -12.53 -10.83
C GLY A 120 29.07 -13.43 -11.50
N MET A 121 29.17 -13.64 -12.82
CA MET A 121 28.27 -14.55 -13.53
C MET A 121 28.51 -16.01 -13.14
N VAL A 122 29.76 -16.45 -12.97
CA VAL A 122 30.08 -17.84 -12.55
C VAL A 122 29.63 -18.10 -11.11
N LEU A 123 30.01 -17.23 -10.16
CA LEU A 123 29.60 -17.39 -8.76
C LEU A 123 28.09 -17.22 -8.58
N GLY A 124 27.48 -16.26 -9.29
CA GLY A 124 26.02 -16.08 -9.34
C GLY A 124 25.31 -17.34 -9.82
N THR A 125 25.77 -17.95 -10.92
CA THR A 125 25.23 -19.23 -11.43
C THR A 125 25.28 -20.33 -10.36
N ILE A 126 26.45 -20.54 -9.75
CA ILE A 126 26.66 -21.62 -8.77
C ILE A 126 25.78 -21.42 -7.54
N VAL A 127 25.79 -20.24 -6.93
CA VAL A 127 25.08 -20.01 -5.67
C VAL A 127 23.57 -19.87 -5.89
N CYS A 128 23.12 -19.37 -7.04
CA CYS A 128 21.72 -19.39 -7.44
C CYS A 128 21.20 -20.83 -7.60
N ALA A 129 21.96 -21.69 -8.29
CA ALA A 129 21.63 -23.10 -8.45
C ALA A 129 21.56 -23.84 -7.10
N LEU A 130 22.54 -23.62 -6.21
CA LEU A 130 22.56 -24.21 -4.88
C LEU A 130 21.38 -23.72 -4.02
N ASN A 131 21.09 -22.41 -4.00
CA ASN A 131 19.96 -21.87 -3.25
C ASN A 131 18.62 -22.39 -3.78
N MET A 132 18.45 -22.56 -5.10
CA MET A 132 17.24 -23.17 -5.65
C MET A 132 17.09 -24.62 -5.20
N LEU A 133 18.15 -25.43 -5.29
CA LEU A 133 18.15 -26.82 -4.84
C LEU A 133 17.85 -26.93 -3.33
N PHE A 134 18.51 -26.13 -2.50
CA PHE A 134 18.33 -26.14 -1.05
C PHE A 134 16.99 -25.57 -0.57
N SER A 135 16.31 -24.72 -1.37
CA SER A 135 14.96 -24.23 -1.05
C SER A 135 13.89 -25.34 -1.03
N MET A 136 14.13 -26.44 -1.77
CA MET A 136 13.26 -27.61 -1.81
C MET A 136 13.53 -28.59 -0.65
N ARG A 137 14.57 -28.36 0.16
CA ARG A 137 14.96 -29.23 1.27
C ARG A 137 14.41 -28.73 2.61
N ASN A 138 14.15 -29.65 3.53
CA ASN A 138 13.90 -29.37 4.95
C ASN A 138 15.04 -29.94 5.83
N PRO A 139 15.68 -29.17 6.73
CA PRO A 139 15.67 -27.71 6.77
C PRO A 139 16.27 -27.08 5.50
N SER A 140 15.75 -25.91 5.13
CA SER A 140 16.20 -25.15 3.96
C SER A 140 17.50 -24.41 4.26
N ILE A 141 18.50 -24.55 3.39
CA ILE A 141 19.80 -23.88 3.52
C ILE A 141 19.84 -22.68 2.56
N THR A 142 20.17 -21.49 3.06
CA THR A 142 20.28 -20.26 2.24
C THR A 142 21.70 -19.71 2.31
N ILE A 143 22.39 -19.70 1.17
CA ILE A 143 23.72 -19.08 1.03
C ILE A 143 23.54 -17.58 0.76
N THR A 144 24.12 -16.74 1.60
CA THR A 144 24.05 -15.28 1.50
C THR A 144 25.20 -14.70 0.65
N THR A 145 25.08 -13.44 0.25
CA THR A 145 26.12 -12.72 -0.51
C THR A 145 27.45 -12.59 0.22
N TYR A 146 27.50 -12.71 1.55
CA TYR A 146 28.76 -12.71 2.30
C TYR A 146 29.68 -13.87 1.89
N VAL A 147 29.12 -15.04 1.56
CA VAL A 147 29.90 -16.19 1.07
C VAL A 147 30.47 -15.91 -0.33
N VAL A 148 29.68 -15.29 -1.22
CA VAL A 148 30.16 -14.85 -2.54
C VAL A 148 31.27 -13.81 -2.39
N GLN A 149 31.11 -12.84 -1.48
CA GLN A 149 32.09 -11.79 -1.19
C GLN A 149 33.40 -12.37 -0.60
N LEU A 150 33.31 -13.41 0.23
CA LEU A 150 34.48 -14.12 0.76
C LEU A 150 35.23 -14.88 -0.33
N ILE A 151 34.51 -15.55 -1.25
CA ILE A 151 35.09 -16.39 -2.32
C ILE A 151 35.59 -15.54 -3.51
N ALA A 152 34.91 -14.46 -3.85
CA ALA A 152 35.28 -13.60 -4.97
C ALA A 152 36.59 -12.83 -4.75
N TYR A 153 36.92 -12.49 -3.49
CA TYR A 153 38.16 -11.79 -3.17
C TYR A 153 39.45 -12.55 -3.58
N PRO A 154 39.71 -13.80 -3.12
CA PRO A 154 40.89 -14.55 -3.54
C PRO A 154 40.88 -14.88 -5.04
N ILE A 155 39.70 -15.11 -5.65
CA ILE A 155 39.59 -15.34 -7.10
C ILE A 155 39.98 -14.08 -7.89
N GLY A 156 39.46 -12.91 -7.51
CA GLY A 156 39.79 -11.64 -8.15
C GLY A 156 41.26 -11.26 -8.00
N VAL A 157 41.82 -11.42 -6.80
CA VAL A 157 43.27 -11.24 -6.54
C VAL A 157 44.10 -12.24 -7.35
N GLY A 158 43.69 -13.51 -7.45
CA GLY A 158 44.34 -14.52 -8.28
C GLY A 158 44.32 -14.17 -9.77
N TRP A 159 43.16 -13.80 -10.31
CA TRP A 159 42.99 -13.33 -11.68
C TRP A 159 43.91 -12.14 -11.99
N SER A 160 44.04 -11.18 -11.06
CA SER A 160 44.93 -10.02 -11.22
C SER A 160 46.42 -10.34 -11.27
N LYS A 161 46.83 -11.57 -10.87
CA LYS A 161 48.20 -12.08 -10.94
C LYS A 161 48.46 -13.01 -12.13
N VAL A 162 47.41 -13.61 -12.70
CA VAL A 162 47.52 -14.67 -13.73
C VAL A 162 47.18 -14.14 -15.13
N MET A 163 46.19 -13.25 -15.26
CA MET A 163 45.74 -12.77 -16.56
C MET A 163 46.58 -11.59 -17.07
N PRO A 164 46.88 -11.52 -18.38
CA PRO A 164 47.73 -10.47 -18.95
C PRO A 164 47.04 -9.10 -18.90
N ASP A 165 47.76 -8.12 -18.38
CA ASP A 165 47.43 -6.69 -18.53
C ASP A 165 47.79 -6.26 -19.96
N ARG A 166 46.78 -6.25 -20.85
CA ARG A 166 46.92 -5.91 -22.26
C ARG A 166 45.60 -5.38 -22.80
N GLU A 167 45.63 -4.24 -23.50
CA GLU A 167 44.49 -3.80 -24.31
C GLU A 167 44.34 -4.70 -25.55
N TRP A 168 43.14 -5.23 -25.72
CA TRP A 168 42.65 -5.90 -26.91
C TRP A 168 41.62 -5.00 -27.58
N ASN A 169 41.63 -4.92 -28.91
CA ASN A 169 40.63 -4.19 -29.68
C ASN A 169 39.94 -5.18 -30.62
N VAL A 170 38.65 -5.45 -30.37
CA VAL A 170 37.83 -6.37 -31.18
C VAL A 170 36.59 -5.62 -31.63
N LEU A 171 36.37 -5.55 -32.95
CA LEU A 171 35.23 -4.85 -33.56
C LEU A 171 35.06 -3.38 -33.11
N GLY A 172 36.17 -2.70 -32.79
CA GLY A 172 36.19 -1.31 -32.30
C GLY A 172 36.01 -1.16 -30.79
N VAL A 173 35.69 -2.24 -30.06
CA VAL A 173 35.62 -2.25 -28.61
C VAL A 173 37.01 -2.55 -28.03
N LYS A 174 37.58 -1.55 -27.34
CA LYS A 174 38.75 -1.74 -26.48
C LYS A 174 38.36 -2.41 -25.16
N PHE A 175 39.07 -3.45 -24.76
CA PHE A 175 38.95 -4.07 -23.44
C PHE A 175 40.30 -4.57 -22.92
N ASN A 176 40.39 -4.76 -21.61
CA ASN A 176 41.57 -5.33 -20.94
C ASN A 176 41.11 -6.41 -19.95
N LEU A 177 41.84 -7.53 -19.91
CA LEU A 177 41.54 -8.68 -19.06
C LEU A 177 42.00 -8.51 -17.61
N SER A 178 42.95 -7.61 -17.36
CA SER A 178 43.44 -7.27 -16.02
C SER A 178 43.85 -5.79 -15.95
N PRO A 179 42.89 -4.84 -15.93
CA PRO A 179 43.15 -3.39 -15.94
C PRO A 179 43.64 -2.86 -14.57
N GLY A 180 44.69 -3.46 -14.02
CA GLY A 180 45.21 -3.21 -12.68
C GLY A 180 44.76 -4.23 -11.62
N LYS A 181 45.13 -3.97 -10.36
CA LYS A 181 44.82 -4.82 -9.19
C LYS A 181 43.30 -4.93 -8.99
N PHE A 182 42.85 -6.08 -8.48
CA PHE A 182 41.45 -6.29 -8.12
C PHE A 182 41.00 -5.29 -7.05
N ASN A 183 39.94 -4.52 -7.32
CA ASN A 183 39.54 -3.39 -6.47
C ASN A 183 38.11 -3.50 -5.92
N ILE A 184 37.78 -2.62 -4.98
CA ILE A 184 36.50 -2.64 -4.26
C ILE A 184 35.28 -2.42 -5.17
N LYS A 185 35.38 -1.64 -6.26
CA LYS A 185 34.25 -1.38 -7.17
C LYS A 185 33.96 -2.57 -8.10
N GLU A 186 35.00 -3.27 -8.57
CA GLU A 186 34.83 -4.59 -9.23
C GLU A 186 34.18 -5.60 -8.29
N HIS A 187 34.66 -5.66 -7.04
CA HIS A 187 34.15 -6.59 -6.05
C HIS A 187 32.68 -6.29 -5.68
N THR A 188 32.31 -5.01 -5.64
CA THR A 188 30.93 -4.57 -5.46
C THR A 188 30.03 -5.02 -6.61
N ILE A 189 30.48 -4.92 -7.87
CA ILE A 189 29.70 -5.40 -9.02
C ILE A 189 29.50 -6.92 -8.98
N ILE A 190 30.49 -7.70 -8.54
CA ILE A 190 30.34 -9.15 -8.30
C ILE A 190 29.25 -9.44 -7.25
N VAL A 191 29.24 -8.71 -6.13
CA VAL A 191 28.25 -8.90 -5.06
C VAL A 191 26.86 -8.41 -5.46
N VAL A 192 26.74 -7.33 -6.23
CA VAL A 192 25.47 -6.84 -6.79
C VAL A 192 24.89 -7.84 -7.80
N MET A 193 25.72 -8.48 -8.64
CA MET A 193 25.26 -9.59 -9.49
C MET A 193 24.74 -10.77 -8.66
N ALA A 194 25.36 -11.06 -7.51
CA ALA A 194 24.93 -12.16 -6.65
C ALA A 194 23.66 -11.85 -5.83
N ASN A 195 23.48 -10.63 -5.32
CA ASN A 195 22.18 -10.22 -4.74
C ASN A 195 21.07 -10.30 -5.80
N ALA A 196 21.32 -9.79 -7.01
CA ALA A 196 20.40 -9.91 -8.15
C ALA A 196 20.22 -11.36 -8.65
N ALA A 197 21.05 -12.32 -8.23
CA ALA A 197 20.88 -13.75 -8.50
C ALA A 197 19.94 -14.44 -7.50
N PHE A 198 19.77 -13.85 -6.31
CA PHE A 198 18.79 -14.28 -5.31
C PHE A 198 17.47 -13.51 -5.43
N ALA A 199 17.43 -12.50 -6.30
CA ALA A 199 16.27 -11.66 -6.54
C ALA A 199 15.52 -12.04 -7.84
N ASN A 200 14.25 -12.42 -7.72
CA ASN A 200 13.38 -12.76 -8.84
C ASN A 200 12.66 -11.48 -9.34
N THR A 201 13.43 -10.60 -9.97
CA THR A 201 13.08 -9.19 -10.27
C THR A 201 12.11 -9.02 -11.46
N GLY A 202 11.44 -7.86 -11.54
CA GLY A 202 10.63 -7.49 -12.73
C GLY A 202 10.18 -6.03 -12.85
N TYR A 203 9.47 -5.49 -11.84
CA TYR A 203 8.64 -4.28 -12.02
C TYR A 203 9.03 -3.06 -11.17
N PHE A 204 10.01 -3.23 -10.28
CA PHE A 204 10.26 -2.27 -9.20
C PHE A 204 10.81 -0.92 -9.64
N THR A 205 11.41 -0.88 -10.81
CA THR A 205 12.24 0.23 -11.29
C THR A 205 11.47 1.54 -11.39
N ASP A 206 10.18 1.47 -11.71
CA ASP A 206 9.32 2.64 -11.80
C ASP A 206 8.74 3.06 -10.44
N THR A 207 8.85 2.22 -9.41
CA THR A 207 8.65 2.64 -8.04
C THR A 207 9.88 3.37 -7.48
N ILE A 208 11.11 3.01 -7.87
CA ILE A 208 12.31 3.85 -7.63
C ILE A 208 12.16 5.19 -8.36
N LEU A 209 11.70 5.15 -9.61
CA LEU A 209 11.44 6.36 -10.37
C LEU A 209 10.41 7.23 -9.66
N ALA A 210 9.30 6.66 -9.18
CA ALA A 210 8.31 7.42 -8.41
C ALA A 210 8.91 7.98 -7.12
N ILE A 211 9.70 7.19 -6.40
CA ILE A 211 10.44 7.59 -5.20
C ILE A 211 11.39 8.79 -5.48
N GLU A 212 12.18 8.78 -6.56
CA GLU A 212 13.14 9.86 -6.92
C GLU A 212 12.53 11.05 -7.72
N LYS A 213 11.37 10.86 -8.36
CA LYS A 213 10.80 11.81 -9.35
C LYS A 213 9.42 12.34 -9.00
N PHE A 214 8.60 11.57 -8.28
CA PHE A 214 7.24 11.95 -7.88
C PHE A 214 7.08 12.15 -6.37
N TYR A 215 7.86 11.47 -5.51
CA TYR A 215 7.77 11.59 -4.05
C TYR A 215 8.96 12.31 -3.39
N GLY A 216 10.04 12.57 -4.12
CA GLY A 216 11.24 13.25 -3.61
C GLY A 216 12.01 12.49 -2.52
N PHE A 217 11.67 11.23 -2.27
CA PHE A 217 12.29 10.40 -1.23
C PHE A 217 13.58 9.76 -1.74
N GLY A 218 14.67 10.53 -1.80
CA GLY A 218 15.97 10.00 -2.20
C GLY A 218 16.41 8.85 -1.29
N TYR A 219 16.55 7.63 -1.84
CA TYR A 219 17.07 6.45 -1.12
C TYR A 219 18.48 6.70 -0.55
N ALA A 220 19.21 7.67 -1.10
CA ALA A 220 20.45 8.21 -0.57
C ALA A 220 20.34 8.77 0.87
N SER A 221 19.20 9.40 1.24
CA SER A 221 19.00 10.03 2.55
C SER A 221 18.62 9.07 3.71
N ALA A 222 18.08 7.89 3.41
CA ALA A 222 17.72 6.90 4.42
C ALA A 222 18.92 5.99 4.78
N ILE A 223 19.03 5.55 6.04
CA ILE A 223 19.95 4.47 6.42
C ILE A 223 19.46 3.12 5.86
N TRP A 224 20.37 2.18 5.57
CA TRP A 224 20.04 0.81 5.19
C TRP A 224 20.98 -0.18 5.92
N PRO A 225 20.65 -0.63 7.15
CA PRO A 225 21.59 -1.34 8.02
C PRO A 225 22.19 -2.64 7.44
N SER A 226 21.41 -3.47 6.73
CA SER A 226 21.90 -4.69 6.07
C SER A 226 23.04 -4.43 5.07
N ASN A 227 23.04 -3.27 4.40
CA ASN A 227 24.15 -2.88 3.52
C ASN A 227 25.44 -2.56 4.27
N LEU A 228 25.35 -2.07 5.52
CA LEU A 228 26.53 -1.72 6.30
C LEU A 228 27.38 -2.96 6.64
N VAL A 229 26.79 -4.15 6.70
CA VAL A 229 27.57 -5.41 6.79
C VAL A 229 28.38 -5.66 5.53
N ASN A 230 27.73 -5.64 4.36
CA ASN A 230 28.41 -5.81 3.06
C ASN A 230 29.55 -4.78 2.89
N VAL A 231 29.30 -3.50 3.19
CA VAL A 231 30.30 -2.42 3.10
C VAL A 231 31.42 -2.58 4.13
N ALA A 232 31.12 -2.85 5.40
CA ALA A 232 32.13 -3.05 6.44
C ALA A 232 33.02 -4.26 6.13
N PHE A 233 32.44 -5.35 5.61
CA PHE A 233 33.16 -6.53 5.18
C PHE A 233 33.95 -6.28 3.88
N MET A 234 33.47 -5.44 2.96
CA MET A 234 34.21 -5.05 1.74
C MET A 234 35.51 -4.34 2.12
N TYR A 235 35.42 -3.36 3.02
CA TYR A 235 36.60 -2.70 3.54
C TYR A 235 37.46 -3.66 4.40
N ALA A 236 36.88 -4.56 5.19
CA ALA A 236 37.67 -5.54 5.96
C ALA A 236 38.46 -6.54 5.08
N LEU A 237 38.01 -6.84 3.86
CA LEU A 237 38.74 -7.69 2.91
C LEU A 237 39.84 -6.93 2.16
N HIS A 238 39.60 -5.68 1.77
CA HIS A 238 40.54 -4.85 0.97
C HIS A 238 41.52 -3.99 1.81
N ASP A 239 41.19 -3.67 3.06
CA ASP A 239 42.02 -2.88 4.00
C ASP A 239 42.43 -3.74 5.21
N HIS A 240 43.72 -4.06 5.27
CA HIS A 240 44.33 -4.92 6.30
C HIS A 240 45.04 -4.11 7.41
N SER A 241 44.77 -2.80 7.52
CA SER A 241 45.37 -1.96 8.57
C SER A 241 45.07 -2.46 10.00
N PRO A 242 45.98 -2.22 10.97
CA PRO A 242 45.67 -2.40 12.37
C PRO A 242 44.55 -1.45 12.81
N SER A 243 43.85 -1.79 13.89
CA SER A 243 42.85 -0.90 14.44
C SER A 243 43.49 0.13 15.36
N ASP A 244 43.18 1.42 15.13
CA ASP A 244 43.51 2.52 16.03
C ASP A 244 42.84 2.32 17.41
N PRO A 245 43.60 2.01 18.48
CA PRO A 245 43.03 1.65 19.78
C PRO A 245 42.24 2.79 20.44
N SER A 246 42.54 4.06 20.12
CA SER A 246 41.83 5.21 20.68
C SER A 246 40.36 5.22 20.25
N LYS A 247 40.10 4.82 19.00
CA LYS A 247 38.76 4.76 18.39
C LYS A 247 38.04 3.43 18.60
N SER A 248 38.71 2.41 19.16
CA SER A 248 38.13 1.09 19.42
C SER A 248 38.36 0.55 20.84
N ASN A 249 38.24 1.43 21.85
CA ASN A 249 38.24 1.06 23.28
C ASN A 249 39.47 0.20 23.69
N GLY A 250 40.66 0.52 23.18
CA GLY A 250 41.91 -0.20 23.45
C GLY A 250 42.21 -1.38 22.52
N TRP A 251 41.29 -1.78 21.62
CA TRP A 251 41.49 -2.92 20.72
C TRP A 251 42.33 -2.52 19.49
N SER A 252 43.46 -3.20 19.31
CA SER A 252 44.41 -3.01 18.18
C SER A 252 44.20 -3.99 17.01
N ILE A 253 43.38 -5.03 17.18
CA ILE A 253 43.21 -6.10 16.20
C ILE A 253 42.64 -5.54 14.88
N GLY A 254 43.36 -5.73 13.78
CA GLY A 254 42.92 -5.31 12.44
C GLY A 254 41.64 -6.02 11.98
N ARG A 255 40.78 -5.31 11.23
CA ARG A 255 39.44 -5.76 10.82
C ARG A 255 39.43 -7.15 10.18
N TYR A 256 40.35 -7.39 9.25
CA TYR A 256 40.53 -8.69 8.58
C TYR A 256 40.84 -9.84 9.55
N LYS A 257 41.69 -9.61 10.56
CA LYS A 257 42.07 -10.64 11.54
C LYS A 257 40.89 -10.99 12.46
N TRP A 258 40.13 -9.98 12.89
CA TRP A 258 38.92 -10.20 13.68
C TRP A 258 37.89 -11.05 12.92
N PHE A 259 37.64 -10.74 11.64
CA PHE A 259 36.80 -11.57 10.77
C PHE A 259 37.25 -13.04 10.76
N LEU A 260 38.54 -13.32 10.51
CA LEU A 260 39.06 -14.69 10.45
C LEU A 260 38.92 -15.45 11.78
N TYR A 261 39.10 -14.79 12.93
CA TYR A 261 38.90 -15.43 14.23
C TYR A 261 37.43 -15.80 14.48
N VAL A 262 36.49 -14.89 14.19
CA VAL A 262 35.05 -15.16 14.34
C VAL A 262 34.58 -16.22 13.34
N PHE A 263 35.04 -16.15 12.09
CA PHE A 263 34.77 -17.15 11.05
C PHE A 263 35.22 -18.55 11.46
N ALA A 264 36.47 -18.71 11.91
CA ALA A 264 37.00 -20.00 12.33
C ALA A 264 36.30 -20.53 13.59
N ALA A 265 36.02 -19.67 14.58
CA ALA A 265 35.28 -20.04 15.78
C ALA A 265 33.84 -20.49 15.47
N SER A 266 33.14 -19.77 14.57
CA SER A 266 31.80 -20.12 14.10
C SER A 266 31.77 -21.46 13.34
N PHE A 267 32.70 -21.63 12.38
CA PHE A 267 32.84 -22.87 11.62
C PHE A 267 33.07 -24.09 12.53
N VAL A 268 33.97 -23.97 13.52
CA VAL A 268 34.22 -25.04 14.50
C VAL A 268 33.03 -25.25 15.44
N TRP A 269 32.39 -24.17 15.91
CA TRP A 269 31.25 -24.27 16.82
C TRP A 269 30.06 -24.99 16.19
N TYR A 270 29.73 -24.74 14.92
CA TYR A 270 28.52 -25.28 14.30
C TYR A 270 28.48 -26.82 14.20
N TRP A 271 29.62 -27.51 14.23
CA TRP A 271 29.67 -28.97 14.36
C TRP A 271 28.97 -29.49 15.61
N PHE A 272 28.93 -28.69 16.69
CA PHE A 272 28.27 -29.07 17.94
C PHE A 272 26.74 -29.12 17.78
N PRO A 273 25.99 -28.03 17.51
CA PRO A 273 24.55 -28.09 17.27
C PRO A 273 24.14 -28.82 15.98
N GLY A 274 25.02 -28.88 14.97
CA GLY A 274 24.70 -29.55 13.70
C GLY A 274 24.81 -31.08 13.76
N VAL A 275 25.77 -31.63 14.51
CA VAL A 275 26.13 -33.07 14.44
C VAL A 275 26.38 -33.69 15.83
N ILE A 276 27.20 -33.07 16.68
CA ILE A 276 27.67 -33.74 17.91
C ILE A 276 26.58 -33.75 19.00
N PHE A 277 25.81 -32.66 19.13
CA PHE A 277 24.75 -32.47 20.12
C PHE A 277 23.63 -31.57 19.56
N GLN A 278 22.68 -32.15 18.83
CA GLN A 278 21.56 -31.43 18.19
C GLN A 278 20.63 -30.74 19.20
N GLY A 279 20.55 -31.21 20.44
CA GLY A 279 19.79 -30.56 21.52
C GLY A 279 20.30 -29.18 21.93
N LEU A 280 21.47 -28.75 21.42
CA LEU A 280 21.93 -27.36 21.52
C LEU A 280 21.14 -26.40 20.61
N THR A 281 20.52 -26.91 19.54
CA THR A 281 19.71 -26.13 18.59
C THR A 281 18.33 -25.79 19.16
N TYR A 282 17.73 -26.71 19.91
CA TYR A 282 16.48 -26.51 20.65
C TYR A 282 16.67 -26.96 22.11
N PHE A 283 17.17 -26.08 22.97
CA PHE A 283 17.55 -26.41 24.35
C PHE A 283 16.33 -26.41 25.29
N ALA A 284 15.32 -27.21 24.95
CA ALA A 284 14.02 -27.31 25.64
C ALA A 284 14.09 -28.21 26.90
N PHE A 285 15.08 -28.01 27.78
CA PHE A 285 15.37 -28.96 28.87
C PHE A 285 14.19 -29.31 29.81
N VAL A 286 13.19 -28.45 29.91
CA VAL A 286 11.96 -28.69 30.69
C VAL A 286 11.08 -29.78 30.05
N THR A 287 11.04 -29.88 28.71
CA THR A 287 10.34 -30.97 28.03
C THR A 287 11.09 -32.29 28.18
N TRP A 288 12.43 -32.28 28.20
CA TRP A 288 13.23 -33.48 28.49
C TRP A 288 12.98 -34.06 29.90
N ILE A 289 12.65 -33.20 30.88
CA ILE A 289 12.28 -33.63 32.24
C ILE A 289 10.87 -34.27 32.28
N LYS A 290 9.95 -33.87 31.39
CA LYS A 290 8.57 -34.37 31.36
C LYS A 290 8.05 -34.53 29.92
N PRO A 291 8.60 -35.46 29.13
CA PRO A 291 8.36 -35.55 27.68
C PRO A 291 6.89 -35.77 27.34
N ASN A 292 6.20 -36.60 28.13
CA ASN A 292 4.85 -37.08 27.85
C ASN A 292 3.76 -36.25 28.57
N ASN A 293 3.88 -34.91 28.54
CA ASN A 293 2.85 -34.03 29.10
C ASN A 293 2.52 -32.87 28.15
N PRO A 294 1.29 -32.78 27.62
CA PRO A 294 0.97 -31.83 26.56
C PRO A 294 1.15 -30.38 27.02
N VAL A 295 0.63 -30.00 28.19
CA VAL A 295 0.74 -28.61 28.70
C VAL A 295 2.19 -28.17 28.91
N VAL A 296 3.07 -29.04 29.44
CA VAL A 296 4.50 -28.70 29.57
C VAL A 296 5.19 -28.52 28.21
N ASN A 297 4.87 -29.35 27.22
CA ASN A 297 5.41 -29.23 25.87
C ASN A 297 4.85 -28.01 25.13
N GLN A 298 3.55 -27.71 25.28
CA GLN A 298 2.92 -26.50 24.73
C GLN A 298 3.55 -25.20 25.27
N LEU A 299 3.89 -25.15 26.57
CA LEU A 299 4.42 -23.96 27.23
C LEU A 299 5.94 -23.80 27.09
N PHE A 300 6.71 -24.88 27.32
CA PHE A 300 8.18 -24.84 27.35
C PHE A 300 8.85 -25.43 26.12
N GLY A 301 8.09 -26.04 25.22
CA GLY A 301 8.56 -26.50 23.91
C GLY A 301 9.05 -25.34 23.04
N GLN A 302 9.95 -25.67 22.12
CA GLN A 302 10.62 -24.73 21.23
C GLN A 302 10.38 -25.04 19.74
N TYR A 303 9.78 -26.18 19.41
CA TYR A 303 9.43 -26.53 18.04
C TYR A 303 7.95 -26.25 17.74
N THR A 304 7.04 -26.83 18.52
CA THR A 304 5.57 -26.61 18.46
C THR A 304 5.03 -25.88 19.70
N GLY A 305 5.84 -25.74 20.76
CA GLY A 305 5.54 -24.92 21.94
C GLY A 305 5.82 -23.42 21.78
N ILE A 306 5.28 -22.61 22.70
CA ILE A 306 5.39 -21.14 22.71
C ILE A 306 6.69 -20.59 23.34
N SER A 307 7.63 -21.48 23.72
CA SER A 307 8.98 -21.13 24.15
C SER A 307 9.06 -20.15 25.34
N LEU A 308 8.38 -20.44 26.46
CA LEU A 308 8.50 -19.62 27.69
C LEU A 308 9.94 -19.45 28.20
N LEU A 309 10.81 -20.43 27.96
CA LEU A 309 12.26 -20.34 28.19
C LEU A 309 13.01 -20.46 26.84
N PRO A 310 13.25 -19.34 26.15
CA PRO A 310 13.85 -19.33 24.83
C PRO A 310 15.38 -19.44 24.93
N ILE A 311 15.90 -20.66 24.80
CA ILE A 311 17.33 -20.97 24.90
C ILE A 311 17.76 -21.79 23.67
N THR A 312 18.75 -21.28 22.93
CA THR A 312 19.45 -21.99 21.86
C THR A 312 20.93 -21.61 21.89
N PHE A 313 21.79 -22.49 21.39
CA PHE A 313 23.22 -22.25 21.18
C PHE A 313 23.61 -22.36 19.70
N ASP A 314 22.63 -22.45 18.79
CA ASP A 314 22.83 -22.48 17.34
C ASP A 314 22.54 -21.11 16.69
N TRP A 315 23.50 -20.65 15.88
CA TRP A 315 23.35 -19.42 15.08
C TRP A 315 22.27 -19.55 14.00
N THR A 316 22.01 -20.76 13.49
CA THR A 316 20.96 -21.03 12.49
C THR A 316 19.57 -20.76 13.07
N ASN A 317 19.29 -21.22 14.29
CA ASN A 317 18.03 -20.97 14.99
C ASN A 317 17.79 -19.46 15.22
N ILE A 318 18.84 -18.73 15.59
CA ILE A 318 18.82 -17.29 15.86
C ILE A 318 18.59 -16.46 14.59
N THR A 319 19.13 -16.87 13.45
CA THR A 319 19.15 -16.03 12.22
C THR A 319 18.23 -16.48 11.10
N GLY A 320 17.75 -17.73 11.11
CA GLY A 320 17.08 -18.36 9.96
C GLY A 320 15.81 -17.68 9.44
N TYR A 321 15.15 -16.84 10.24
CA TYR A 321 13.88 -16.17 9.88
C TYR A 321 13.92 -14.64 9.85
N VAL A 322 14.91 -13.99 10.49
CA VAL A 322 14.97 -12.52 10.66
C VAL A 322 16.37 -11.96 10.36
N TYR A 323 17.25 -12.80 9.78
CA TYR A 323 18.68 -12.53 9.58
C TYR A 323 19.40 -12.18 10.90
N SER A 324 20.64 -11.72 10.82
CA SER A 324 21.47 -11.44 12.00
C SER A 324 20.93 -10.30 12.87
N PRO A 325 20.72 -10.51 14.19
CA PRO A 325 20.26 -9.49 15.12
C PRO A 325 21.28 -8.37 15.35
N LEU A 326 22.56 -8.57 15.00
CA LEU A 326 23.60 -7.54 15.12
C LEU A 326 23.38 -6.38 14.13
N ILE A 327 22.56 -6.59 13.09
CA ILE A 327 22.29 -5.61 12.03
C ILE A 327 21.19 -4.61 12.46
N SER A 328 20.08 -5.12 13.01
CA SER A 328 18.88 -4.32 13.26
C SER A 328 19.03 -3.41 14.50
N PRO A 329 18.57 -2.15 14.47
CA PRO A 329 18.69 -1.23 15.60
C PRO A 329 17.85 -1.68 16.81
N TRP A 330 18.29 -1.33 18.02
CA TRP A 330 17.63 -1.78 19.27
C TRP A 330 16.14 -1.45 19.35
N HIS A 331 15.69 -0.30 18.83
CA HIS A 331 14.25 0.03 18.87
C HIS A 331 13.42 -1.00 18.09
N ALA A 332 13.91 -1.48 16.93
CA ALA A 332 13.23 -2.47 16.11
C ALA A 332 13.15 -3.81 16.85
N ILE A 333 14.29 -4.25 17.40
CA ILE A 333 14.40 -5.46 18.22
C ILE A 333 13.43 -5.40 19.41
N GLY A 334 13.40 -4.28 20.14
CA GLY A 334 12.55 -4.10 21.31
C GLY A 334 11.04 -4.18 21.01
N ASN A 335 10.59 -3.66 19.86
CA ASN A 335 9.19 -3.78 19.45
C ASN A 335 8.82 -5.23 19.10
N ILE A 336 9.70 -5.95 18.41
CA ILE A 336 9.50 -7.36 18.06
C ILE A 336 9.52 -8.25 19.30
N ALA A 337 10.44 -8.01 20.24
CA ALA A 337 10.48 -8.70 21.53
C ALA A 337 9.18 -8.49 22.32
N LEU A 338 8.71 -7.23 22.42
CA LEU A 338 7.46 -6.88 23.09
C LEU A 338 6.25 -7.55 22.42
N GLY A 339 6.18 -7.53 21.08
CA GLY A 339 5.14 -8.19 20.31
C GLY A 339 5.16 -9.71 20.47
N THR A 340 6.34 -10.33 20.47
CA THR A 340 6.49 -11.78 20.62
C THR A 340 6.03 -12.25 22.00
N VAL A 341 6.45 -11.58 23.07
CA VAL A 341 5.99 -11.88 24.45
C VAL A 341 4.49 -11.62 24.58
N PHE A 342 4.01 -10.44 24.15
CA PHE A 342 2.61 -10.07 24.32
C PHE A 342 1.67 -11.01 23.54
N PHE A 343 1.91 -11.22 22.25
CA PHE A 343 1.01 -12.03 21.44
C PHE A 343 1.23 -13.53 21.61
N PHE A 344 2.47 -14.03 21.47
CA PHE A 344 2.71 -15.46 21.40
C PHE A 344 2.91 -16.15 22.76
N GLN A 345 3.30 -15.43 23.81
CA GLN A 345 3.31 -15.98 25.18
C GLN A 345 2.03 -15.66 25.94
N ILE A 346 1.59 -14.40 26.01
CA ILE A 346 0.44 -13.99 26.84
C ILE A 346 -0.90 -14.26 26.12
N ILE A 347 -1.15 -13.65 24.96
CA ILE A 347 -2.45 -13.74 24.27
C ILE A 347 -2.72 -15.16 23.75
N THR A 348 -1.73 -15.85 23.17
CA THR A 348 -1.89 -17.26 22.76
C THR A 348 -2.29 -18.15 23.93
N CYS A 349 -1.69 -18.01 25.13
CA CYS A 349 -2.14 -18.76 26.31
C CYS A 349 -3.60 -18.43 26.68
N ALA A 350 -3.95 -17.15 26.69
CA ALA A 350 -5.31 -16.72 27.03
C ALA A 350 -6.37 -17.27 26.06
N ILE A 351 -6.07 -17.36 24.77
CA ILE A 351 -6.96 -17.95 23.76
C ILE A 351 -6.97 -19.48 23.86
N HIS A 352 -5.80 -20.12 23.90
CA HIS A 352 -5.68 -21.59 23.87
C HIS A 352 -6.35 -22.26 25.08
N TYR A 353 -6.08 -21.75 26.30
CA TYR A 353 -6.62 -22.32 27.54
C TYR A 353 -8.01 -21.78 27.93
N SER A 354 -8.63 -20.91 27.12
CA SER A 354 -10.06 -20.56 27.26
C SER A 354 -10.99 -21.39 26.36
N GLY A 355 -10.45 -22.30 25.54
CA GLY A 355 -11.23 -23.17 24.65
C GLY A 355 -11.79 -22.48 23.41
N VAL A 356 -11.44 -21.21 23.18
CA VAL A 356 -11.82 -20.45 21.98
C VAL A 356 -11.28 -21.15 20.72
N TRP A 357 -12.07 -21.13 19.64
CA TRP A 357 -11.79 -21.85 18.38
C TRP A 357 -11.54 -23.36 18.53
N TYR A 358 -12.05 -24.00 19.60
CA TYR A 358 -11.82 -25.41 19.92
C TYR A 358 -10.35 -25.76 20.19
N ALA A 359 -9.54 -24.78 20.61
CA ALA A 359 -8.08 -24.89 20.70
C ALA A 359 -7.55 -26.07 21.55
N GLU A 360 -8.28 -26.56 22.55
CA GLU A 360 -7.90 -27.74 23.34
C GLU A 360 -7.75 -29.03 22.49
N TYR A 361 -8.42 -29.07 21.34
CA TYR A 361 -8.43 -30.17 20.37
C TYR A 361 -7.39 -29.97 19.24
N LEU A 362 -6.51 -28.98 19.34
CA LEU A 362 -5.55 -28.63 18.30
C LEU A 362 -4.14 -28.44 18.92
N PRO A 363 -3.06 -28.56 18.12
CA PRO A 363 -1.74 -28.10 18.54
C PRO A 363 -1.77 -26.58 18.84
N ILE A 364 -0.97 -26.14 19.81
CA ILE A 364 -0.92 -24.72 20.21
C ILE A 364 -0.28 -23.86 19.12
N SER A 365 0.78 -24.36 18.47
CA SER A 365 1.46 -23.73 17.33
C SER A 365 1.88 -24.76 16.29
N ASP A 366 1.33 -24.62 15.09
CA ASP A 366 1.50 -25.53 13.94
C ASP A 366 1.12 -24.81 12.64
N ASN A 367 1.70 -25.20 11.50
CA ASN A 367 1.45 -24.66 10.15
C ASN A 367 0.49 -25.52 9.29
N HIS A 368 0.06 -26.67 9.77
CA HIS A 368 -0.96 -27.49 9.12
C HIS A 368 -2.37 -26.93 9.35
N VAL A 369 -3.33 -27.59 8.71
CA VAL A 369 -4.74 -27.21 8.68
C VAL A 369 -5.54 -28.46 9.00
N TRP A 370 -6.52 -28.33 9.89
CA TRP A 370 -7.18 -29.46 10.54
C TRP A 370 -8.66 -29.53 10.20
N ASP A 371 -9.21 -30.75 10.17
CA ASP A 371 -10.65 -31.00 10.05
C ASP A 371 -11.32 -31.30 11.41
N ASN A 372 -12.65 -31.40 11.38
CA ASN A 372 -13.51 -31.71 12.53
C ASN A 372 -13.28 -33.10 13.16
N THR A 373 -12.39 -33.92 12.60
CA THR A 373 -11.99 -35.24 13.12
C THR A 373 -10.55 -35.28 13.63
N GLN A 374 -9.89 -34.13 13.78
CA GLN A 374 -8.46 -34.01 14.10
C GLN A 374 -7.53 -34.68 13.07
N ASN A 375 -7.96 -34.77 11.82
CA ASN A 375 -7.09 -35.17 10.72
C ASN A 375 -6.62 -33.95 9.91
N LEU A 376 -5.50 -34.12 9.20
CA LEU A 376 -5.02 -33.14 8.22
C LEU A 376 -6.09 -32.91 7.14
N TYR A 377 -6.44 -31.64 6.91
CA TYR A 377 -7.60 -31.25 6.11
C TYR A 377 -7.46 -31.70 4.65
N ASN A 378 -8.24 -32.69 4.24
CA ASN A 378 -8.09 -33.31 2.92
C ASN A 378 -8.79 -32.48 1.82
N THR A 379 -7.98 -31.69 1.12
CA THR A 379 -8.41 -30.74 0.07
C THR A 379 -9.13 -31.41 -1.10
N SER A 380 -8.74 -32.63 -1.47
CA SER A 380 -9.35 -33.34 -2.61
C SER A 380 -10.84 -33.64 -2.40
N LYS A 381 -11.29 -33.74 -1.13
CA LYS A 381 -12.71 -33.93 -0.79
C LYS A 381 -13.60 -32.74 -1.17
N ILE A 382 -13.09 -31.51 -1.22
CA ILE A 382 -13.89 -30.29 -1.43
C ILE A 382 -13.75 -29.68 -2.84
N LEU A 383 -12.85 -30.22 -3.65
CA LEU A 383 -12.58 -29.74 -5.00
C LEU A 383 -13.41 -30.48 -6.06
N ASN A 384 -13.56 -29.85 -7.22
CA ASN A 384 -13.96 -30.47 -8.49
C ASN A 384 -12.70 -30.86 -9.29
N ASP A 385 -12.89 -31.59 -10.39
CA ASP A 385 -11.79 -32.09 -11.24
C ASP A 385 -11.05 -30.96 -11.99
N ASP A 386 -11.63 -29.75 -12.04
CA ASP A 386 -11.01 -28.51 -12.56
C ASP A 386 -10.29 -27.68 -11.47
N TYR A 387 -10.10 -28.25 -10.27
CA TYR A 387 -9.54 -27.60 -9.08
C TYR A 387 -10.32 -26.37 -8.58
N THR A 388 -11.58 -26.18 -8.99
CA THR A 388 -12.51 -25.24 -8.35
C THR A 388 -13.18 -25.87 -7.13
N VAL A 389 -13.81 -25.03 -6.29
CA VAL A 389 -14.49 -25.49 -5.07
C VAL A 389 -15.92 -25.93 -5.34
N ASN A 390 -16.32 -26.99 -4.66
CA ASN A 390 -17.70 -27.46 -4.61
C ASN A 390 -18.31 -27.13 -3.23
N PRO A 391 -19.16 -26.08 -3.10
CA PRO A 391 -19.71 -25.67 -1.81
C PRO A 391 -20.47 -26.79 -1.09
N ALA A 392 -21.21 -27.63 -1.83
CA ALA A 392 -21.94 -28.76 -1.24
C ALA A 392 -21.00 -29.86 -0.69
N LYS A 393 -19.85 -30.12 -1.33
CA LYS A 393 -18.83 -31.02 -0.75
C LYS A 393 -18.16 -30.41 0.48
N PHE A 394 -17.92 -29.10 0.49
CA PHE A 394 -17.34 -28.39 1.63
C PHE A 394 -18.26 -28.44 2.86
N GLU A 395 -19.53 -28.08 2.70
CA GLU A 395 -20.55 -28.14 3.76
C GLU A 395 -20.80 -29.57 4.27
N ALA A 396 -20.63 -30.59 3.42
CA ALA A 396 -20.77 -31.99 3.79
C ALA A 396 -19.52 -32.63 4.45
N TYR A 397 -18.35 -31.99 4.41
CA TYR A 397 -17.11 -32.52 4.99
C TYR A 397 -16.78 -31.86 6.34
N SER A 398 -16.24 -30.65 6.32
CA SER A 398 -15.75 -29.98 7.53
C SER A 398 -15.49 -28.49 7.30
N PRO A 399 -15.83 -27.62 8.27
CA PRO A 399 -15.16 -26.33 8.46
C PRO A 399 -13.64 -26.49 8.60
N LEU A 400 -12.91 -25.42 8.34
CA LEU A 400 -11.44 -25.40 8.37
C LEU A 400 -10.95 -24.87 9.72
N PHE A 401 -10.10 -25.64 10.42
CA PHE A 401 -9.54 -25.29 11.72
C PHE A 401 -8.03 -24.99 11.63
N LEU A 402 -7.59 -23.99 12.41
CA LEU A 402 -6.22 -23.50 12.51
C LEU A 402 -5.72 -23.59 13.96
N SER A 403 -4.42 -23.84 14.14
CA SER A 403 -3.73 -23.74 15.42
C SER A 403 -3.84 -22.32 16.02
N THR A 404 -3.67 -22.19 17.34
CA THR A 404 -3.94 -20.92 18.03
C THR A 404 -2.99 -19.79 17.59
N THR A 405 -1.69 -20.09 17.41
CA THR A 405 -0.73 -19.10 16.89
C THR A 405 -1.01 -18.73 15.43
N PHE A 406 -1.33 -19.69 14.56
CA PHE A 406 -1.57 -19.45 13.14
C PHE A 406 -2.83 -18.60 12.91
N GLY A 407 -3.90 -18.87 13.67
CA GLY A 407 -5.09 -18.01 13.71
C GLY A 407 -4.76 -16.59 14.19
N LEU A 408 -4.01 -16.45 15.30
CA LEU A 408 -3.60 -15.14 15.82
C LEU A 408 -2.72 -14.36 14.82
N THR A 409 -1.81 -15.03 14.11
CA THR A 409 -0.96 -14.44 13.07
C THR A 409 -1.76 -13.81 11.93
N TYR A 410 -2.89 -14.38 11.51
CA TYR A 410 -3.73 -13.71 10.52
C TYR A 410 -4.32 -12.40 11.04
N GLY A 411 -4.75 -12.35 12.30
CA GLY A 411 -5.12 -11.09 12.98
C GLY A 411 -3.96 -10.08 13.01
N LEU A 412 -2.77 -10.52 13.42
CA LEU A 412 -1.58 -9.67 13.47
C LEU A 412 -1.17 -9.11 12.11
N ASN A 413 -1.34 -9.88 11.03
CA ASN A 413 -1.14 -9.38 9.67
C ASN A 413 -2.14 -8.27 9.34
N PHE A 414 -3.44 -8.45 9.59
CA PHE A 414 -4.47 -7.40 9.39
C PHE A 414 -4.11 -6.10 10.16
N ALA A 415 -3.69 -6.23 11.43
CA ALA A 415 -3.26 -5.08 12.23
C ALA A 415 -1.99 -4.42 11.69
N SER A 416 -0.99 -5.19 11.29
CA SER A 416 0.26 -4.69 10.69
C SER A 416 -0.01 -3.85 9.45
N ILE A 417 -0.83 -4.37 8.52
CA ILE A 417 -1.20 -3.69 7.27
C ILE A 417 -1.86 -2.34 7.59
N ALA A 418 -2.91 -2.31 8.43
CA ALA A 418 -3.55 -1.06 8.82
C ALA A 418 -2.58 -0.10 9.55
N ALA A 419 -1.71 -0.63 10.42
CA ALA A 419 -0.75 0.15 11.18
C ALA A 419 0.31 0.82 10.29
N VAL A 420 0.77 0.16 9.22
CA VAL A 420 1.75 0.73 8.28
C VAL A 420 1.18 2.02 7.65
N ILE A 421 -0.08 2.02 7.23
CA ILE A 421 -0.72 3.19 6.63
C ILE A 421 -0.76 4.34 7.63
N SER A 422 -1.40 4.17 8.79
CA SER A 422 -1.56 5.29 9.73
C SER A 422 -0.24 5.71 10.38
N HIS A 423 0.72 4.80 10.62
CA HIS A 423 2.06 5.15 11.10
C HIS A 423 2.80 6.02 10.09
N VAL A 424 2.89 5.61 8.82
CA VAL A 424 3.61 6.38 7.79
C VAL A 424 2.89 7.70 7.49
N THR A 425 1.56 7.72 7.42
CA THR A 425 0.79 8.97 7.22
C THR A 425 1.00 9.96 8.37
N VAL A 426 1.01 9.51 9.62
CA VAL A 426 1.01 10.42 10.78
C VAL A 426 2.43 10.84 11.20
N PHE A 427 3.40 9.93 11.22
CA PHE A 427 4.80 10.25 11.55
C PHE A 427 5.53 10.89 10.35
N HIS A 428 5.44 10.29 9.17
CA HIS A 428 6.24 10.67 8.00
C HIS A 428 5.47 11.43 6.91
N GLY A 429 4.14 11.59 7.00
CA GLY A 429 3.36 12.29 5.97
C GLY A 429 3.79 13.73 5.74
N ARG A 430 4.25 14.44 6.79
CA ARG A 430 4.83 15.79 6.67
C ARG A 430 6.18 15.78 5.96
N GLU A 431 7.02 14.78 6.23
CA GLU A 431 8.33 14.59 5.60
C GLU A 431 8.16 14.32 4.09
N ILE A 432 7.27 13.39 3.74
CA ILE A 432 6.92 13.04 2.36
C ILE A 432 6.35 14.26 1.62
N TRP A 433 5.46 15.04 2.25
CA TRP A 433 4.88 16.24 1.65
C TRP A 433 5.87 17.41 1.49
N ALA A 434 6.86 17.53 2.39
CA ALA A 434 7.95 18.47 2.22
C ALA A 434 8.87 18.06 1.05
N ARG A 435 9.29 16.79 1.02
CA ARG A 435 10.09 16.21 -0.08
C ARG A 435 9.40 16.30 -1.44
N PHE A 436 8.08 16.18 -1.49
CA PHE A 436 7.25 16.39 -2.68
C PHE A 436 7.33 17.83 -3.24
N LYS A 437 7.53 18.83 -2.37
CA LYS A 437 7.50 20.27 -2.75
C LYS A 437 8.87 20.89 -3.02
N MET A 438 9.96 20.31 -2.55
CA MET A 438 11.30 20.90 -2.62
C MET A 438 12.01 20.66 -3.95
N THR A 439 12.98 21.52 -4.28
CA THR A 439 13.66 21.47 -5.58
C THR A 439 14.75 20.38 -5.59
N ARG A 440 14.90 19.68 -6.73
CA ARG A 440 15.95 18.67 -6.92
C ARG A 440 17.34 19.23 -6.60
N GLY A 441 17.96 18.68 -5.56
CA GLY A 441 19.32 19.01 -5.14
C GLY A 441 19.44 19.86 -3.87
N GLU A 442 18.34 20.37 -3.29
CA GLU A 442 18.35 21.10 -2.00
C GLU A 442 18.61 20.20 -0.77
N MET A 443 18.56 18.86 -0.94
CA MET A 443 18.66 17.86 0.14
C MET A 443 19.48 16.62 -0.28
N ASP A 444 20.46 16.79 -1.17
CA ASP A 444 21.39 15.70 -1.52
C ASP A 444 22.43 15.55 -0.41
N ASP A 445 22.55 14.36 0.19
CA ASP A 445 23.60 14.05 1.16
C ASP A 445 24.98 14.00 0.51
N ILE A 446 26.05 13.97 1.31
CA ILE A 446 27.43 13.90 0.79
C ILE A 446 27.67 12.73 -0.18
N HIS A 447 27.02 11.58 -0.01
CA HIS A 447 27.14 10.48 -0.96
C HIS A 447 26.40 10.76 -2.28
N MET A 448 25.21 11.35 -2.24
CA MET A 448 24.52 11.81 -3.45
C MET A 448 25.28 12.95 -4.15
N LYS A 449 25.84 13.93 -3.41
CA LYS A 449 26.71 14.99 -3.95
C LYS A 449 27.87 14.39 -4.75
N MET A 450 28.62 13.44 -4.17
CA MET A 450 29.69 12.72 -4.89
C MET A 450 29.19 11.96 -6.12
N MET A 451 28.04 11.29 -6.01
CA MET A 451 27.47 10.49 -7.09
C MET A 451 26.98 11.33 -8.30
N ARG A 452 26.83 12.66 -8.15
CA ARG A 452 26.50 13.58 -9.26
C ARG A 452 27.51 13.52 -10.43
N LYS A 453 28.77 13.15 -10.18
CA LYS A 453 29.79 13.02 -11.26
C LYS A 453 29.51 11.85 -12.22
N TYR A 454 28.73 10.84 -11.79
CA TYR A 454 28.43 9.67 -12.60
C TYR A 454 27.12 9.86 -13.38
N PRO A 455 27.08 9.54 -14.69
CA PRO A 455 25.91 9.80 -15.52
C PRO A 455 24.75 8.88 -15.11
N LYS A 456 23.62 9.48 -14.71
CA LYS A 456 22.41 8.74 -14.29
C LYS A 456 21.90 7.78 -15.37
N VAL A 457 21.18 6.75 -14.93
CA VAL A 457 20.43 5.83 -15.80
C VAL A 457 19.26 6.59 -16.44
N PRO A 458 19.06 6.53 -17.77
CA PRO A 458 17.90 7.14 -18.40
C PRO A 458 16.60 6.46 -17.95
N THR A 459 15.60 7.24 -17.53
CA THR A 459 14.27 6.74 -17.12
C THR A 459 13.64 5.76 -18.12
N TRP A 460 13.87 5.95 -19.42
CA TRP A 460 13.27 5.09 -20.44
C TRP A 460 13.82 3.65 -20.45
N TRP A 461 15.01 3.39 -19.89
CA TRP A 461 15.52 2.01 -19.72
C TRP A 461 14.60 1.22 -18.79
N PHE A 462 14.22 1.83 -17.67
CA PHE A 462 13.29 1.26 -16.69
C PHE A 462 11.89 1.05 -17.27
N MET A 463 11.30 2.10 -17.88
CA MET A 463 10.00 2.02 -18.55
C MET A 463 9.95 0.94 -19.64
N CYS A 464 11.03 0.74 -20.39
CA CYS A 464 11.12 -0.30 -21.42
C CYS A 464 11.07 -1.71 -20.81
N VAL A 465 11.86 -1.95 -19.76
CA VAL A 465 11.82 -3.22 -19.02
C VAL A 465 10.42 -3.45 -18.43
N LEU A 466 9.81 -2.44 -17.80
CA LEU A 466 8.45 -2.54 -17.26
C LEU A 466 7.43 -2.98 -18.32
N VAL A 467 7.39 -2.31 -19.48
CA VAL A 467 6.44 -2.62 -20.55
C VAL A 467 6.65 -4.05 -21.10
N VAL A 468 7.90 -4.48 -21.25
CA VAL A 468 8.22 -5.86 -21.69
C VAL A 468 7.80 -6.89 -20.64
N MET A 469 8.06 -6.65 -19.35
CA MET A 469 7.67 -7.57 -18.27
C MET A 469 6.16 -7.64 -18.09
N ILE A 470 5.45 -6.50 -18.15
CA ILE A 470 3.97 -6.46 -18.15
C ILE A 470 3.41 -7.25 -19.34
N ALA A 471 4.01 -7.12 -20.54
CA ALA A 471 3.60 -7.90 -21.70
C ALA A 471 3.82 -9.42 -21.49
N PHE A 472 4.94 -9.83 -20.88
CA PHE A 472 5.16 -11.23 -20.52
C PHE A 472 4.20 -11.75 -19.42
N ALA A 473 3.80 -10.93 -18.45
CA ALA A 473 2.80 -11.31 -17.46
C ALA A 473 1.40 -11.50 -18.08
N PHE A 474 0.97 -10.60 -18.98
CA PHE A 474 -0.26 -10.81 -19.74
C PHE A 474 -0.17 -12.05 -20.64
N ALA A 475 0.96 -12.27 -21.32
CA ALA A 475 1.17 -13.48 -22.12
C ALA A 475 1.08 -14.75 -21.26
N GLY A 476 1.70 -14.79 -20.08
CA GLY A 476 1.63 -15.91 -19.15
C GLY A 476 0.22 -16.20 -18.63
N ILE A 477 -0.60 -15.16 -18.39
CA ILE A 477 -2.00 -15.32 -17.96
C ILE A 477 -2.89 -15.84 -19.10
N TYR A 478 -2.66 -15.41 -20.34
CA TYR A 478 -3.51 -15.75 -21.50
C TYR A 478 -3.08 -17.02 -22.24
N ALA A 479 -1.81 -17.42 -22.21
CA ALA A 479 -1.31 -18.60 -22.92
C ALA A 479 -1.55 -19.93 -22.17
N TRP A 480 -1.87 -19.87 -20.87
CA TRP A 480 -2.17 -21.03 -20.03
C TRP A 480 -3.50 -20.83 -19.27
N PRO A 481 -4.22 -21.91 -18.90
CA PRO A 481 -5.45 -21.84 -18.13
C PRO A 481 -5.17 -21.47 -16.66
N THR A 482 -4.78 -20.22 -16.41
CA THR A 482 -4.39 -19.71 -15.09
C THR A 482 -5.59 -19.28 -14.22
N HIS A 483 -6.76 -19.11 -14.83
CA HIS A 483 -8.00 -18.58 -14.24
C HIS A 483 -7.90 -17.17 -13.62
N LEU A 484 -6.75 -16.50 -13.71
CA LEU A 484 -6.53 -15.12 -13.29
C LEU A 484 -7.06 -14.15 -14.36
N THR A 485 -7.65 -13.03 -13.95
CA THR A 485 -8.18 -12.01 -14.87
C THR A 485 -7.15 -10.91 -15.14
N TRP A 486 -7.23 -10.29 -16.32
CA TRP A 486 -6.35 -9.18 -16.70
C TRP A 486 -6.38 -7.99 -15.72
N TRP A 487 -7.55 -7.69 -15.15
CA TRP A 487 -7.71 -6.62 -14.16
C TRP A 487 -7.09 -6.99 -12.81
N ALA A 488 -7.07 -8.27 -12.45
CA ALA A 488 -6.45 -8.74 -11.20
C ALA A 488 -4.93 -8.65 -11.26
N LEU A 489 -4.30 -8.88 -12.43
CA LEU A 489 -2.87 -8.57 -12.61
C LEU A 489 -2.58 -7.09 -12.35
N ILE A 490 -3.37 -6.18 -12.96
CA ILE A 490 -3.19 -4.74 -12.79
C ILE A 490 -3.39 -4.33 -11.32
N LEU A 491 -4.41 -4.87 -10.65
CA LEU A 491 -4.67 -4.63 -9.23
C LEU A 491 -3.52 -5.12 -8.34
N GLY A 492 -2.98 -6.32 -8.58
CA GLY A 492 -1.83 -6.85 -7.84
C GLY A 492 -0.59 -5.96 -7.99
N LEU A 493 -0.25 -5.58 -9.23
CA LEU A 493 0.87 -4.67 -9.51
C LEU A 493 0.66 -3.27 -8.90
N ALA A 494 -0.58 -2.75 -8.90
CA ALA A 494 -0.92 -1.47 -8.28
C ALA A 494 -0.78 -1.51 -6.75
N ILE A 495 -1.25 -2.59 -6.10
CA ILE A 495 -1.02 -2.84 -4.67
C ILE A 495 0.50 -2.85 -4.39
N SER A 496 1.27 -3.63 -5.15
CA SER A 496 2.72 -3.69 -4.98
C SER A 496 3.36 -2.30 -5.05
N THR A 497 3.03 -1.52 -6.09
CA THR A 497 3.57 -0.17 -6.34
C THR A 497 3.26 0.81 -5.20
N VAL A 498 2.04 0.80 -4.65
CA VAL A 498 1.63 1.68 -3.54
C VAL A 498 2.33 1.29 -2.24
N TRP A 499 2.43 0.00 -1.93
CA TRP A 499 2.89 -0.49 -0.64
C TRP A 499 4.42 -0.52 -0.46
N ILE A 500 5.16 -0.51 -1.57
CA ILE A 500 6.62 -0.37 -1.59
C ILE A 500 7.11 0.84 -0.77
N LEU A 501 6.49 2.02 -0.90
CA LEU A 501 7.00 3.22 -0.23
C LEU A 501 6.81 3.14 1.30
N PRO A 502 5.61 2.85 1.84
CA PRO A 502 5.42 2.68 3.28
C PRO A 502 6.29 1.56 3.89
N ILE A 503 6.36 0.38 3.25
CA ILE A 503 7.13 -0.75 3.79
C ILE A 503 8.63 -0.52 3.63
N GLY A 504 9.08 0.07 2.52
CA GLY A 504 10.48 0.42 2.28
C GLY A 504 11.02 1.49 3.23
N LEU A 505 10.17 2.45 3.63
CA LEU A 505 10.51 3.45 4.65
C LEU A 505 10.78 2.79 6.00
N ILE A 506 9.89 1.89 6.42
CA ILE A 506 10.04 1.12 7.66
C ILE A 506 11.25 0.19 7.59
N GLN A 507 11.44 -0.53 6.48
CA GLN A 507 12.58 -1.44 6.28
C GLN A 507 13.92 -0.69 6.31
N ALA A 508 14.01 0.50 5.73
CA ALA A 508 15.22 1.31 5.76
C ALA A 508 15.62 1.68 7.20
N PHE A 509 14.71 2.27 7.98
CA PHE A 509 15.01 2.71 9.35
C PHE A 509 15.14 1.58 10.37
N THR A 510 14.46 0.45 10.18
CA THR A 510 14.36 -0.63 11.18
C THR A 510 15.06 -1.93 10.80
N ASN A 511 15.50 -2.08 9.54
CA ASN A 511 16.02 -3.32 8.95
C ASN A 511 15.03 -4.51 8.92
N ILE A 512 13.72 -4.26 9.11
CA ILE A 512 12.66 -5.28 9.09
C ILE A 512 11.72 -5.05 7.91
N GLN A 513 11.56 -6.07 7.05
CA GLN A 513 10.60 -6.07 5.96
C GLN A 513 9.24 -6.62 6.44
N LEU A 514 8.16 -5.90 6.18
CA LEU A 514 6.80 -6.33 6.54
C LEU A 514 6.11 -7.01 5.35
N GLY A 515 5.26 -8.01 5.64
CA GLY A 515 4.64 -8.86 4.62
C GLY A 515 3.33 -8.31 4.04
N LEU A 516 3.11 -8.51 2.72
CA LEU A 516 1.81 -8.29 2.06
C LEU A 516 1.07 -9.58 1.72
N ASN A 517 1.63 -10.77 2.02
CA ASN A 517 1.05 -12.08 1.69
C ASN A 517 -0.46 -12.13 1.96
N VAL A 518 -0.82 -11.98 3.24
CA VAL A 518 -2.19 -12.06 3.76
C VAL A 518 -3.08 -10.95 3.19
N PHE A 519 -2.53 -9.78 2.86
CA PHE A 519 -3.30 -8.70 2.22
C PHE A 519 -3.72 -9.08 0.79
N THR A 520 -2.76 -9.56 0.00
CA THR A 520 -3.00 -9.95 -1.39
C THR A 520 -3.93 -11.17 -1.47
N GLU A 521 -3.75 -12.12 -0.55
CA GLU A 521 -4.60 -13.29 -0.32
C GLU A 521 -6.04 -12.90 0.05
N PHE A 522 -6.23 -11.99 1.01
CA PHE A 522 -7.54 -11.50 1.45
C PHE A 522 -8.31 -10.79 0.33
N ILE A 523 -7.64 -9.91 -0.43
CA ILE A 523 -8.28 -9.18 -1.53
C ILE A 523 -8.73 -10.12 -2.65
N ILE A 524 -7.83 -10.98 -3.15
CA ILE A 524 -8.17 -11.85 -4.28
C ILE A 524 -9.13 -12.98 -3.88
N GLY A 525 -9.10 -13.45 -2.63
CA GLY A 525 -10.04 -14.43 -2.11
C GLY A 525 -11.49 -13.93 -2.07
N TYR A 526 -11.72 -12.61 -1.93
CA TYR A 526 -13.06 -12.01 -2.12
C TYR A 526 -13.36 -11.67 -3.59
N ALA A 527 -12.36 -11.29 -4.39
CA ALA A 527 -12.55 -10.77 -5.75
C ALA A 527 -12.58 -11.86 -6.85
N LEU A 528 -11.94 -13.01 -6.64
CA LEU A 528 -11.97 -14.21 -7.48
C LEU A 528 -12.05 -15.49 -6.61
N PRO A 529 -13.14 -15.69 -5.84
CA PRO A 529 -13.28 -16.84 -4.95
C PRO A 529 -13.30 -18.18 -5.71
N GLY A 530 -12.83 -19.23 -5.05
CA GLY A 530 -12.85 -20.62 -5.55
C GLY A 530 -11.79 -20.93 -6.62
N ARG A 531 -10.70 -20.17 -6.70
CA ARG A 531 -9.66 -20.25 -7.73
C ARG A 531 -8.22 -20.24 -7.14
N PRO A 532 -7.68 -21.39 -6.70
CA PRO A 532 -6.36 -21.46 -6.07
C PRO A 532 -5.22 -20.94 -6.95
N LEU A 533 -5.18 -21.31 -8.24
CA LEU A 533 -4.12 -20.87 -9.16
C LEU A 533 -4.13 -19.35 -9.39
N ALA A 534 -5.32 -18.75 -9.49
CA ALA A 534 -5.47 -17.30 -9.62
C ALA A 534 -4.99 -16.57 -8.35
N MET A 535 -5.30 -17.11 -7.16
CA MET A 535 -4.78 -16.61 -5.88
C MET A 535 -3.24 -16.65 -5.88
N MET A 536 -2.65 -17.82 -6.14
CA MET A 536 -1.19 -18.04 -6.15
C MET A 536 -0.45 -17.07 -7.07
N LEU A 537 -0.99 -16.80 -8.27
CA LEU A 537 -0.43 -15.84 -9.20
C LEU A 537 -0.63 -14.39 -8.75
N PHE A 538 -1.80 -14.02 -8.22
CA PHE A 538 -2.04 -12.68 -7.70
C PHE A 538 -1.12 -12.35 -6.51
N LYS A 539 -0.93 -13.29 -5.58
CA LYS A 539 0.05 -13.18 -4.49
C LYS A 539 1.48 -12.98 -5.01
N THR A 540 1.85 -13.70 -6.07
CA THR A 540 3.15 -13.54 -6.73
C THR A 540 3.30 -12.14 -7.32
N TYR A 541 2.34 -11.66 -8.12
CA TYR A 541 2.40 -10.33 -8.72
C TYR A 541 2.27 -9.18 -7.70
N GLY A 542 1.57 -9.39 -6.58
CA GLY A 542 1.37 -8.36 -5.54
C GLY A 542 2.46 -8.29 -4.47
N TYR A 543 2.82 -9.41 -3.85
CA TYR A 543 3.78 -9.43 -2.74
C TYR A 543 5.23 -9.63 -3.21
N ILE A 544 5.50 -10.61 -4.07
CA ILE A 544 6.89 -10.92 -4.47
C ILE A 544 7.46 -9.73 -5.28
N THR A 545 6.66 -9.06 -6.10
CA THR A 545 7.05 -7.81 -6.76
C THR A 545 7.49 -6.71 -5.77
N MET A 546 6.92 -6.66 -4.57
CA MET A 546 7.31 -5.71 -3.53
C MET A 546 8.62 -6.10 -2.84
N THR A 547 8.78 -7.37 -2.43
CA THR A 547 9.98 -7.83 -1.70
C THR A 547 11.24 -7.74 -2.55
N GLN A 548 11.15 -8.25 -3.78
CA GLN A 548 12.20 -8.20 -4.80
C GLN A 548 12.53 -6.77 -5.19
N GLY A 549 11.54 -5.89 -5.08
CA GLY A 549 11.72 -4.48 -5.25
C GLY A 549 12.57 -3.82 -4.17
N LEU A 550 12.22 -4.01 -2.89
CA LEU A 550 12.98 -3.45 -1.79
C LEU A 550 14.42 -3.99 -1.74
N ALA A 551 14.64 -5.24 -2.14
CA ALA A 551 15.98 -5.79 -2.39
C ALA A 551 16.76 -5.03 -3.49
N PHE A 552 16.08 -4.61 -4.58
CA PHE A 552 16.71 -3.82 -5.63
C PHE A 552 17.04 -2.37 -5.18
N VAL A 553 16.26 -1.73 -4.29
CA VAL A 553 16.71 -0.47 -3.63
C VAL A 553 17.99 -0.73 -2.85
N GLN A 554 17.99 -1.83 -2.09
CA GLN A 554 19.08 -2.18 -1.20
C GLN A 554 20.38 -2.34 -1.99
N ASP A 555 20.36 -3.00 -3.15
CA ASP A 555 21.50 -3.05 -4.06
C ASP A 555 21.93 -1.69 -4.62
N LEU A 556 21.00 -0.86 -5.10
CA LEU A 556 21.34 0.49 -5.56
C LEU A 556 21.98 1.32 -4.44
N LYS A 557 21.55 1.12 -3.19
CA LYS A 557 22.11 1.76 -2.01
C LYS A 557 23.49 1.20 -1.64
N LEU A 558 23.73 -0.10 -1.77
CA LEU A 558 25.05 -0.73 -1.60
C LEU A 558 26.05 -0.16 -2.62
N ALA A 559 25.64 -0.15 -3.90
CA ALA A 559 26.42 0.46 -4.99
C ALA A 559 26.67 1.96 -4.76
N HIS A 560 25.70 2.69 -4.22
CA HIS A 560 25.83 4.11 -3.87
C HIS A 560 26.79 4.34 -2.69
N TYR A 561 26.74 3.53 -1.63
CA TYR A 561 27.71 3.59 -0.52
C TYR A 561 29.16 3.32 -0.98
N LEU A 562 29.33 2.44 -1.98
CA LEU A 562 30.63 2.07 -2.56
C LEU A 562 30.97 2.81 -3.88
N LYS A 563 30.18 3.84 -4.23
CA LYS A 563 30.38 4.78 -5.35
C LYS A 563 30.58 4.08 -6.71
N VAL A 564 29.81 3.04 -6.98
CA VAL A 564 29.77 2.34 -8.26
C VAL A 564 28.88 3.11 -9.25
N PRO A 565 29.32 3.38 -10.50
CA PRO A 565 28.55 4.12 -11.49
C PRO A 565 27.15 3.50 -11.75
N PRO A 566 26.03 4.27 -11.64
CA PRO A 566 24.67 3.71 -11.68
C PRO A 566 24.33 2.91 -12.94
N ARG A 567 24.91 3.25 -14.09
CA ARG A 567 24.71 2.51 -15.35
C ARG A 567 25.35 1.13 -15.34
N SER A 568 26.49 0.96 -14.65
CA SER A 568 27.12 -0.34 -14.47
C SER A 568 26.28 -1.21 -13.54
N THR A 569 25.82 -0.64 -12.42
CA THR A 569 24.93 -1.31 -11.45
C THR A 569 23.64 -1.81 -12.11
N PHE A 570 22.98 -0.97 -12.93
CA PHE A 570 21.77 -1.36 -13.64
C PHE A 570 21.98 -2.59 -14.53
N TRP A 571 23.01 -2.57 -15.40
CA TRP A 571 23.27 -3.69 -16.29
C TRP A 571 23.68 -4.95 -15.54
N SER A 572 24.48 -4.82 -14.46
CA SER A 572 24.86 -5.98 -13.63
C SER A 572 23.65 -6.62 -12.96
N GLN A 573 22.71 -5.84 -12.42
CA GLN A 573 21.48 -6.39 -11.83
C GLN A 573 20.56 -7.01 -12.88
N PHE A 574 20.35 -6.32 -14.01
CA PHE A 574 19.44 -6.78 -15.07
C PHE A 574 19.90 -8.09 -15.72
N ILE A 575 21.18 -8.16 -16.11
CA ILE A 575 21.72 -9.37 -16.76
C ILE A 575 21.81 -10.54 -15.77
N ALA A 576 22.24 -10.29 -14.53
CA ALA A 576 22.27 -11.34 -13.50
C ALA A 576 20.87 -11.86 -13.18
N THR A 577 19.86 -11.00 -13.03
CA THR A 577 18.45 -11.41 -12.84
C THR A 577 17.99 -12.35 -13.97
N VAL A 578 18.11 -11.90 -15.22
CA VAL A 578 17.58 -12.65 -16.39
C VAL A 578 18.28 -14.00 -16.53
N TRP A 579 19.60 -14.04 -16.31
CA TRP A 579 20.37 -15.28 -16.29
C TRP A 579 19.95 -16.22 -15.14
N CYS A 580 19.83 -15.69 -13.94
CA CYS A 580 19.56 -16.49 -12.75
C CYS A 580 18.14 -17.02 -12.70
N ALA A 581 17.15 -16.30 -13.26
CA ALA A 581 15.80 -16.84 -13.46
C ALA A 581 15.80 -18.08 -14.37
N LEU A 582 16.62 -18.10 -15.42
CA LEU A 582 16.81 -19.28 -16.28
C LEU A 582 17.53 -20.41 -15.54
N VAL A 583 18.53 -20.10 -14.71
CA VAL A 583 19.26 -21.10 -13.90
C VAL A 583 18.36 -21.73 -12.85
N GLN A 584 17.54 -20.97 -12.12
CA GLN A 584 16.58 -21.51 -11.15
C GLN A 584 15.58 -22.46 -11.82
N LEU A 585 15.02 -22.06 -12.97
CA LEU A 585 14.07 -22.87 -13.73
C LEU A 585 14.72 -24.15 -14.27
N ALA A 586 15.95 -24.08 -14.77
CA ALA A 586 16.71 -25.23 -15.23
C ALA A 586 17.03 -26.21 -14.09
N VAL A 587 17.41 -25.70 -12.91
CA VAL A 587 17.68 -26.52 -11.71
C VAL A 587 16.39 -27.16 -11.17
N LEU A 588 15.27 -26.46 -11.19
CA LEU A 588 13.96 -27.03 -10.84
C LEU A 588 13.57 -28.16 -11.78
N LYS A 589 13.66 -27.95 -13.11
CA LYS A 589 13.34 -29.00 -14.09
C LYS A 589 14.34 -30.14 -14.13
N TRP A 590 15.59 -29.91 -13.74
CA TRP A 590 16.54 -30.98 -13.46
C TRP A 590 16.15 -31.77 -12.21
N ALA A 591 15.82 -31.10 -11.10
CA ALA A 591 15.43 -31.75 -9.85
C ALA A 591 14.15 -32.60 -10.00
N GLU A 592 13.12 -32.08 -10.68
CA GLU A 592 11.90 -32.82 -11.03
C GLU A 592 12.17 -34.11 -11.80
N GLY A 593 13.24 -34.17 -12.60
CA GLY A 593 13.61 -35.34 -13.42
C GLY A 593 14.75 -36.19 -12.86
N ALA A 594 15.37 -35.79 -11.74
CA ALA A 594 16.56 -36.44 -11.17
C ALA A 594 16.41 -36.82 -9.69
N ILE A 595 15.34 -36.40 -9.01
CA ILE A 595 15.06 -36.70 -7.60
C ILE A 595 13.73 -37.46 -7.52
N ASP A 596 13.80 -38.78 -7.36
CA ASP A 596 12.63 -39.62 -7.09
C ASP A 596 11.93 -39.17 -5.80
N GLY A 597 10.60 -39.05 -5.87
CA GLY A 597 9.75 -38.62 -4.75
C GLY A 597 9.93 -37.15 -4.34
N LEU A 598 10.31 -36.26 -5.26
CA LEU A 598 10.47 -34.83 -4.98
C LEU A 598 9.18 -34.25 -4.36
N CYS A 599 9.32 -33.58 -3.21
CA CYS A 599 8.24 -33.04 -2.37
C CYS A 599 7.40 -34.05 -1.58
N ASP A 600 7.67 -35.37 -1.63
CA ASP A 600 7.04 -36.35 -0.75
C ASP A 600 7.52 -36.20 0.71
N SER A 601 6.68 -36.56 1.68
CA SER A 601 7.04 -36.50 3.11
C SER A 601 8.11 -37.52 3.52
N GLU A 602 8.27 -38.61 2.78
CA GLU A 602 9.23 -39.69 3.03
C GLU A 602 10.48 -39.60 2.14
N GLN A 603 10.71 -38.45 1.50
CA GLN A 603 11.85 -38.26 0.58
C GLN A 603 13.19 -38.42 1.32
N LYS A 604 13.97 -39.44 0.94
CA LYS A 604 15.16 -39.94 1.66
C LYS A 604 16.22 -38.88 2.00
N ASN A 605 16.39 -37.87 1.14
CA ASN A 605 17.39 -36.81 1.31
C ASN A 605 16.78 -35.50 1.89
N SER A 606 15.54 -35.60 2.39
CA SER A 606 14.74 -34.52 2.97
C SER A 606 14.25 -33.44 1.99
N PHE A 607 14.12 -33.73 0.69
CA PHE A 607 13.55 -32.81 -0.32
C PHE A 607 12.02 -32.75 -0.26
N THR A 608 11.48 -32.32 0.90
CA THR A 608 10.03 -32.30 1.21
C THR A 608 9.32 -30.97 0.88
N CYS A 609 10.03 -30.04 0.23
CA CYS A 609 9.51 -28.78 -0.34
C CYS A 609 8.66 -27.92 0.63
N PRO A 610 9.15 -27.59 1.85
CA PRO A 610 8.35 -26.94 2.89
C PRO A 610 7.76 -25.59 2.46
N GLY A 611 8.52 -24.76 1.74
CA GLY A 611 8.03 -23.48 1.22
C GLY A 611 6.88 -23.63 0.22
N ALA A 612 6.96 -24.62 -0.68
CA ALA A 612 5.90 -24.90 -1.64
C ALA A 612 4.63 -25.46 -0.94
N ARG A 613 4.80 -26.29 0.09
CA ARG A 613 3.69 -26.83 0.90
C ARG A 613 2.93 -25.72 1.63
N THR A 614 3.62 -24.76 2.24
CA THR A 614 3.00 -23.56 2.85
C THR A 614 2.28 -22.70 1.80
N PHE A 615 2.86 -22.52 0.61
CA PHE A 615 2.24 -21.77 -0.48
C PHE A 615 0.97 -22.46 -1.03
N TYR A 616 0.98 -23.79 -1.09
CA TYR A 616 -0.20 -24.61 -1.42
C TYR A 616 -1.28 -24.50 -0.33
N ASN A 617 -0.94 -24.69 0.94
CA ASN A 617 -1.88 -24.56 2.07
C ASN A 617 -2.54 -23.17 2.08
N ALA A 618 -1.78 -22.10 1.79
CA ALA A 618 -2.35 -20.76 1.65
C ALA A 618 -3.35 -20.65 0.48
N SER A 619 -3.12 -21.34 -0.65
CA SER A 619 -4.08 -21.42 -1.76
C SER A 619 -5.38 -22.13 -1.37
N VAL A 620 -5.33 -23.09 -0.45
CA VAL A 620 -6.50 -23.78 0.12
C VAL A 620 -7.31 -22.83 1.00
N ILE A 621 -6.64 -22.14 1.92
CA ILE A 621 -7.27 -21.20 2.86
C ILE A 621 -7.91 -20.02 2.10
N TRP A 622 -7.14 -19.37 1.21
CA TRP A 622 -7.51 -18.07 0.65
C TRP A 622 -8.08 -18.11 -0.76
N GLY A 623 -7.67 -19.07 -1.59
CA GLY A 623 -8.13 -19.22 -2.97
C GLY A 623 -9.33 -20.18 -3.10
N VAL A 624 -9.32 -21.27 -2.35
CA VAL A 624 -10.35 -22.33 -2.34
C VAL A 624 -11.47 -21.98 -1.36
N VAL A 625 -11.26 -22.14 -0.05
CA VAL A 625 -12.30 -21.89 0.97
C VAL A 625 -12.69 -20.41 0.99
N GLY A 626 -11.67 -19.55 0.91
CA GLY A 626 -11.83 -18.11 0.75
C GLY A 626 -12.21 -17.40 2.06
N PRO A 627 -11.87 -16.11 2.18
CA PRO A 627 -12.07 -15.35 3.40
C PRO A 627 -13.54 -15.22 3.81
N LYS A 628 -14.49 -15.38 2.86
CA LYS A 628 -15.93 -15.39 3.12
C LYS A 628 -16.33 -16.50 4.11
N HIS A 629 -15.75 -17.69 4.04
CA HIS A 629 -16.13 -18.81 4.92
C HIS A 629 -15.36 -18.83 6.25
N MET A 630 -14.40 -17.92 6.45
CA MET A 630 -13.56 -17.87 7.66
C MET A 630 -13.72 -16.57 8.48
N PHE A 631 -13.89 -15.43 7.81
CA PHE A 631 -13.82 -14.09 8.45
C PHE A 631 -15.07 -13.21 8.26
N SER A 632 -16.06 -13.62 7.45
CA SER A 632 -17.35 -12.90 7.35
C SER A 632 -18.27 -13.17 8.55
N PRO A 633 -19.35 -12.38 8.75
CA PRO A 633 -20.33 -12.62 9.81
C PRO A 633 -20.87 -14.06 9.83
N GLY A 634 -20.82 -14.69 11.00
CA GLY A 634 -21.21 -16.10 11.19
C GLY A 634 -20.05 -17.12 11.08
N ALA A 635 -18.86 -16.71 10.62
CA ALA A 635 -17.69 -17.60 10.53
C ALA A 635 -16.83 -17.62 11.80
N LEU A 636 -16.10 -18.72 12.02
CA LEU A 636 -15.37 -19.03 13.27
C LEU A 636 -14.31 -17.98 13.66
N TYR A 637 -13.66 -17.35 12.67
CA TYR A 637 -12.55 -16.41 12.87
C TYR A 637 -12.94 -14.94 12.63
N VAL A 638 -14.24 -14.62 12.59
CA VAL A 638 -14.76 -13.24 12.39
C VAL A 638 -14.19 -12.23 13.40
N SER A 639 -13.89 -12.66 14.63
CA SER A 639 -13.29 -11.81 15.68
C SER A 639 -11.91 -11.24 15.31
N LEU A 640 -11.19 -11.88 14.38
CA LEU A 640 -9.90 -11.35 13.91
C LEU A 640 -10.06 -10.07 13.06
N GLN A 641 -11.24 -9.76 12.52
CA GLN A 641 -11.43 -8.53 11.75
C GLN A 641 -11.29 -7.25 12.60
N TYR A 642 -11.46 -7.33 13.94
CA TYR A 642 -11.19 -6.18 14.82
C TYR A 642 -9.72 -5.74 14.80
N PHE A 643 -8.79 -6.60 14.39
CA PHE A 643 -7.38 -6.24 14.26
C PHE A 643 -7.13 -5.15 13.20
N TRP A 644 -7.99 -5.02 12.17
CA TRP A 644 -7.93 -3.88 11.23
C TRP A 644 -8.07 -2.53 11.96
N LEU A 645 -9.05 -2.42 12.86
CA LEU A 645 -9.33 -1.20 13.62
C LEU A 645 -8.23 -0.94 14.66
N VAL A 646 -7.82 -1.96 15.41
CA VAL A 646 -6.75 -1.86 16.42
C VAL A 646 -5.42 -1.48 15.75
N GLY A 647 -5.11 -2.06 14.60
CA GLY A 647 -3.95 -1.73 13.78
C GLY A 647 -3.97 -0.28 13.29
N PHE A 648 -5.10 0.21 12.79
CA PHE A 648 -5.22 1.59 12.33
C PHE A 648 -5.08 2.62 13.46
N LEU A 649 -5.69 2.36 14.62
CA LEU A 649 -5.75 3.31 15.74
C LEU A 649 -4.46 3.34 16.58
N LEU A 650 -3.74 2.22 16.76
CA LEU A 650 -2.59 2.18 17.66
C LEU A 650 -1.44 3.15 17.26
N PRO A 651 -1.03 3.30 15.98
CA PRO A 651 -0.07 4.32 15.58
C PRO A 651 -0.52 5.75 15.88
N ILE A 652 -1.82 6.04 15.74
CA ILE A 652 -2.39 7.38 16.02
C ILE A 652 -2.29 7.66 17.52
N LEU A 653 -2.64 6.69 18.36
CA LEU A 653 -2.46 6.78 19.81
C LEU A 653 -0.99 6.99 20.18
N VAL A 654 -0.07 6.15 19.68
CA VAL A 654 1.37 6.25 19.96
C VAL A 654 1.93 7.62 19.52
N TYR A 655 1.51 8.15 18.37
CA TYR A 655 1.87 9.50 17.92
C TYR A 655 1.38 10.58 18.89
N LEU A 656 0.09 10.56 19.27
CA LEU A 656 -0.47 11.54 20.20
C LEU A 656 0.25 11.52 21.57
N LEU A 657 0.61 10.34 22.07
CA LEU A 657 1.40 10.19 23.30
C LEU A 657 2.85 10.66 23.10
N ALA A 658 3.48 10.40 21.95
CA ALA A 658 4.84 10.86 21.65
C ALA A 658 4.92 12.38 21.43
N VAL A 659 3.90 13.01 20.84
CA VAL A 659 3.79 14.48 20.72
C VAL A 659 3.54 15.13 22.08
N LYS A 660 2.74 14.49 22.94
CA LYS A 660 2.48 14.97 24.32
C LYS A 660 3.70 14.83 25.24
N TRP A 661 4.51 13.80 25.04
CA TRP A 661 5.70 13.51 25.85
C TRP A 661 6.94 13.23 24.98
N PRO A 662 7.49 14.25 24.28
CA PRO A 662 8.55 14.07 23.27
C PRO A 662 9.90 13.59 23.84
N ARG A 663 10.15 13.81 25.14
CA ARG A 663 11.31 13.26 25.86
C ARG A 663 11.11 11.81 26.34
N SER A 664 9.95 11.21 26.12
CA SER A 664 9.66 9.83 26.52
C SER A 664 10.13 8.80 25.47
N ASN A 665 10.49 7.60 25.93
CA ASN A 665 10.82 6.46 25.06
C ASN A 665 9.64 5.97 24.21
N ILE A 666 8.41 6.47 24.44
CA ILE A 666 7.20 6.16 23.64
C ILE A 666 7.43 6.40 22.14
N ARG A 667 8.25 7.40 21.75
CA ARG A 667 8.59 7.67 20.34
C ARG A 667 9.32 6.54 19.62
N PHE A 668 9.90 5.58 20.35
CA PHE A 668 10.54 4.39 19.79
C PHE A 668 9.57 3.20 19.61
N LEU A 669 8.31 3.33 20.02
CA LEU A 669 7.29 2.32 19.76
C LEU A 669 6.79 2.43 18.31
N SER A 670 6.84 1.33 17.57
CA SER A 670 6.35 1.25 16.20
C SER A 670 5.35 0.09 16.10
N ALA A 671 4.07 0.44 16.11
CA ALA A 671 2.97 -0.50 16.00
C ALA A 671 3.05 -1.43 14.76
N PRO A 672 3.51 -0.98 13.57
CA PRO A 672 3.80 -1.88 12.45
C PRO A 672 4.75 -3.04 12.80
N LEU A 673 5.82 -2.81 13.57
CA LEU A 673 6.73 -3.87 14.01
C LEU A 673 6.13 -4.71 15.14
N PHE A 674 5.41 -4.08 16.07
CA PHE A 674 4.75 -4.75 17.19
C PHE A 674 3.70 -5.77 16.74
N PHE A 675 3.01 -5.53 15.62
CA PHE A 675 2.09 -6.51 15.02
C PHE A 675 2.80 -7.40 13.97
N GLY A 676 3.50 -6.80 13.01
CA GLY A 676 3.96 -7.50 11.80
C GLY A 676 5.36 -8.08 11.84
N GLY A 677 6.19 -7.74 12.84
CA GLY A 677 7.57 -8.21 12.91
C GLY A 677 7.69 -9.74 13.05
N MET A 678 6.71 -10.38 13.70
CA MET A 678 6.63 -11.84 13.87
C MET A 678 5.95 -12.57 12.69
N GLY A 679 5.87 -11.94 11.51
CA GLY A 679 5.10 -12.43 10.36
C GLY A 679 5.49 -13.80 9.80
N SER A 680 6.62 -14.39 10.24
CA SER A 680 7.07 -15.73 9.88
C SER A 680 6.62 -16.83 10.86
N ILE A 681 5.87 -16.51 11.93
CA ILE A 681 5.30 -17.51 12.85
C ILE A 681 3.90 -17.93 12.39
N PRO A 682 3.64 -19.18 11.97
CA PRO A 682 4.58 -20.26 11.64
C PRO A 682 5.07 -20.15 10.17
N PRO A 683 6.14 -20.85 9.73
CA PRO A 683 6.84 -21.99 10.36
C PRO A 683 7.91 -21.65 11.41
N ALA A 684 8.23 -20.38 11.65
CA ALA A 684 9.05 -20.01 12.80
C ALA A 684 8.29 -20.26 14.11
N SER A 685 9.01 -20.53 15.20
CA SER A 685 8.44 -20.57 16.54
C SER A 685 8.93 -19.35 17.37
N PRO A 686 8.32 -19.06 18.53
CA PRO A 686 8.75 -17.91 19.35
C PRO A 686 10.22 -17.99 19.81
N VAL A 687 10.85 -19.17 19.87
CA VAL A 687 12.27 -19.31 20.22
C VAL A 687 13.17 -18.52 19.26
N ASN A 688 12.88 -18.53 17.96
CA ASN A 688 13.69 -17.84 16.95
C ASN A 688 13.72 -16.33 17.24
N TYR A 689 12.52 -15.75 17.42
CA TYR A 689 12.35 -14.31 17.66
C TYR A 689 12.85 -13.84 19.02
N LEU A 690 12.67 -14.65 20.07
CA LEU A 690 13.09 -14.30 21.42
C LEU A 690 14.61 -14.44 21.60
N THR A 691 15.24 -15.48 21.04
CA THR A 691 16.71 -15.64 21.10
C THR A 691 17.43 -14.59 20.25
N TRP A 692 16.92 -14.30 19.05
CA TRP A 692 17.31 -13.13 18.23
C TRP A 692 17.22 -11.83 19.02
N SER A 693 16.14 -11.63 19.80
CA SER A 693 15.96 -10.44 20.63
C SER A 693 16.95 -10.35 21.79
N VAL A 694 17.32 -11.47 22.42
CA VAL A 694 18.32 -11.52 23.52
C VAL A 694 19.72 -11.18 22.99
N VAL A 695 20.13 -11.74 21.85
CA VAL A 695 21.41 -11.39 21.22
C VAL A 695 21.41 -9.92 20.77
N GLY A 696 20.31 -9.47 20.17
CA GLY A 696 20.12 -8.08 19.75
C GLY A 696 20.20 -7.08 20.91
N PHE A 697 19.66 -7.42 22.08
CA PHE A 697 19.84 -6.65 23.31
C PHE A 697 21.31 -6.56 23.72
N PHE A 698 22.01 -7.70 23.77
CA PHE A 698 23.40 -7.73 24.23
C PHE A 698 24.33 -6.90 23.32
N PHE A 699 24.23 -7.06 21.99
CA PHE A 699 25.06 -6.31 21.06
C PHE A 699 24.59 -4.87 20.86
N ASN A 700 23.32 -4.66 20.51
CA ASN A 700 22.83 -3.36 20.00
C ASN A 700 22.24 -2.44 21.08
N LYS A 701 22.11 -2.91 22.33
CA LYS A 701 21.80 -2.08 23.50
C LYS A 701 22.94 -2.04 24.52
N TYR A 702 23.43 -3.18 25.00
CA TYR A 702 24.47 -3.20 26.05
C TYR A 702 25.86 -2.86 25.51
N ILE A 703 26.38 -3.58 24.51
CA ILE A 703 27.70 -3.30 23.93
C ILE A 703 27.72 -1.95 23.19
N ARG A 704 26.71 -1.64 22.35
CA ARG A 704 26.61 -0.33 21.65
C ARG A 704 26.67 0.88 22.58
N ASN A 705 26.10 0.77 23.79
CA ASN A 705 26.15 1.84 24.78
C ASN A 705 27.48 1.86 25.57
N LYS A 706 27.96 0.70 26.05
CA LYS A 706 29.10 0.63 26.98
C LYS A 706 30.47 0.63 26.29
N TYR A 707 30.56 0.08 25.08
CA TYR A 707 31.79 -0.10 24.31
C TYR A 707 31.57 0.37 22.86
N ARG A 708 31.06 1.60 22.70
CA ARG A 708 30.63 2.17 21.41
C ARG A 708 31.73 2.07 20.34
N GLY A 709 32.98 2.42 20.64
CA GLY A 709 34.08 2.34 19.67
C GLY A 709 34.37 0.91 19.17
N TRP A 710 34.25 -0.09 20.04
CA TRP A 710 34.31 -1.50 19.62
C TRP A 710 33.13 -1.85 18.70
N TRP A 711 31.90 -1.49 19.10
CA TRP A 711 30.69 -1.81 18.33
C TRP A 711 30.75 -1.23 16.92
N MET A 712 31.07 0.07 16.80
CA MET A 712 31.14 0.79 15.52
C MET A 712 32.21 0.22 14.57
N ARG A 713 33.26 -0.45 15.09
CA ARG A 713 34.38 -0.97 14.29
C ARG A 713 34.29 -2.46 13.97
N TYR A 714 33.68 -3.26 14.85
CA TYR A 714 33.69 -4.72 14.77
C TYR A 714 32.33 -5.39 14.67
N ASN A 715 31.22 -4.77 15.13
CA ASN A 715 29.91 -5.44 15.23
C ASN A 715 29.44 -6.07 13.90
N TYR A 716 29.44 -5.29 12.82
CA TYR A 716 29.06 -5.77 11.50
C TYR A 716 30.02 -6.85 10.95
N ILE A 717 31.30 -6.82 11.34
CA ILE A 717 32.31 -7.81 10.95
C ILE A 717 32.09 -9.13 11.71
N THR A 718 31.69 -9.05 12.98
CA THR A 718 31.28 -10.21 13.77
C THR A 718 30.08 -10.91 13.12
N SER A 719 29.07 -10.15 12.65
CA SER A 719 27.96 -10.74 11.87
C SER A 719 28.46 -11.48 10.64
N ALA A 720 29.22 -10.82 9.75
CA ALA A 720 29.74 -11.45 8.54
C ALA A 720 30.61 -12.69 8.85
N GLY A 721 31.36 -12.69 9.95
CA GLY A 721 32.15 -13.84 10.42
C GLY A 721 31.28 -15.02 10.85
N LEU A 722 30.23 -14.77 11.66
CA LEU A 722 29.28 -15.80 12.09
C LEU A 722 28.48 -16.36 10.90
N ASP A 723 27.99 -15.49 10.03
CA ASP A 723 27.15 -15.87 8.88
C ASP A 723 27.95 -16.69 7.84
N CYS A 724 29.20 -16.29 7.54
CA CYS A 724 30.10 -17.07 6.66
C CYS A 724 30.58 -18.37 7.30
N GLY A 725 30.89 -18.37 8.60
CA GLY A 725 31.40 -19.54 9.33
C GLY A 725 30.34 -20.64 9.41
N LEU A 726 29.10 -20.25 9.73
CA LEU A 726 27.92 -21.11 9.64
C LEU A 726 27.77 -21.65 8.21
N ALA A 727 27.57 -20.78 7.22
CA ALA A 727 27.19 -21.22 5.87
C ALA A 727 28.19 -22.19 5.23
N ILE A 728 29.51 -21.95 5.38
CA ILE A 728 30.54 -22.87 4.85
C ILE A 728 30.57 -24.19 5.64
N CYS A 729 30.29 -24.17 6.94
CA CYS A 729 30.18 -25.39 7.75
C CYS A 729 28.92 -26.20 7.37
N THR A 730 27.75 -25.55 7.21
CA THR A 730 26.51 -26.20 6.76
C THR A 730 26.67 -26.85 5.38
N ILE A 731 27.32 -26.18 4.43
CA ILE A 731 27.64 -26.75 3.10
C ILE A 731 28.52 -28.00 3.25
N LEU A 732 29.55 -27.96 4.10
CA LEU A 732 30.46 -29.09 4.28
C LEU A 732 29.78 -30.28 4.98
N ILE A 733 28.98 -30.03 6.03
CA ILE A 733 28.17 -31.06 6.71
C ILE A 733 27.17 -31.69 5.74
N PHE A 734 26.52 -30.88 4.90
CA PHE A 734 25.60 -31.38 3.87
C PHE A 734 26.31 -32.35 2.91
N PHE A 735 27.46 -31.96 2.35
CA PHE A 735 28.17 -32.81 1.39
C PHE A 735 28.89 -34.03 2.02
N THR A 736 29.29 -33.98 3.29
CA THR A 736 30.05 -35.07 3.93
C THR A 736 29.20 -36.05 4.74
N ILE A 737 28.10 -35.61 5.35
CA ILE A 737 27.24 -36.42 6.24
C ILE A 737 25.83 -36.59 5.67
N THR A 738 25.17 -35.50 5.27
CA THR A 738 23.76 -35.56 4.84
C THR A 738 23.59 -36.26 3.50
N LEU A 739 24.35 -35.86 2.48
CA LEU A 739 24.26 -36.41 1.12
C LEU A 739 24.76 -37.86 1.04
N THR A 740 25.66 -38.25 1.95
CA THR A 740 26.18 -39.62 2.08
C THR A 740 25.27 -40.52 2.92
N ASN A 741 24.24 -39.96 3.57
CA ASN A 741 23.41 -40.63 4.59
C ASN A 741 24.25 -41.33 5.66
N THR A 742 25.28 -40.65 6.18
CA THR A 742 26.13 -41.15 7.26
C THR A 742 25.45 -40.96 8.62
N ASP A 743 25.40 -42.01 9.43
CA ASP A 743 24.79 -41.97 10.76
C ASP A 743 25.45 -40.91 11.67
N ILE A 744 24.61 -40.02 12.20
CA ILE A 744 24.99 -39.02 13.21
C ILE A 744 25.19 -39.74 14.57
N PRO A 745 26.14 -39.32 15.45
CA PRO A 745 26.42 -40.02 16.70
C PRO A 745 25.18 -40.30 17.54
N GLN A 746 24.87 -41.58 17.77
CA GLN A 746 23.67 -42.03 18.49
C GLN A 746 23.90 -42.03 20.01
N TRP A 747 23.44 -40.98 20.69
CA TRP A 747 23.46 -40.84 22.15
C TRP A 747 22.32 -39.92 22.61
N TRP A 748 22.07 -39.84 23.91
CA TRP A 748 20.97 -39.08 24.53
C TRP A 748 20.71 -37.70 23.89
N GLY A 749 21.75 -36.88 23.70
CA GLY A 749 21.65 -35.52 23.14
C GLY A 749 21.32 -35.44 21.65
N ASN A 750 21.27 -36.57 20.95
CA ASN A 750 20.88 -36.70 19.54
C ASN A 750 19.67 -37.63 19.33
N VAL A 751 19.13 -38.25 20.39
CA VAL A 751 18.05 -39.25 20.31
C VAL A 751 16.89 -38.89 21.23
N ASP A 752 17.08 -38.96 22.55
CA ASP A 752 15.99 -38.80 23.53
C ASP A 752 15.40 -37.39 23.55
N ILE A 753 16.18 -36.39 23.15
CA ILE A 753 15.74 -35.00 22.95
C ILE A 753 14.59 -34.86 21.93
N TRP A 754 14.56 -35.72 20.89
CA TRP A 754 13.57 -35.71 19.82
C TRP A 754 12.33 -36.54 20.18
N ASN A 755 12.40 -37.38 21.22
CA ASN A 755 11.31 -38.22 21.72
C ASN A 755 10.30 -37.47 22.63
N THR A 756 10.20 -36.13 22.50
CA THR A 756 9.27 -35.29 23.28
C THR A 756 7.99 -34.98 22.50
N MET A 757 6.89 -34.63 23.19
CA MET A 757 5.64 -34.25 22.51
C MET A 757 5.75 -32.95 21.71
N ASP A 758 6.69 -32.05 22.07
CA ASP A 758 7.05 -30.83 21.33
C ASP A 758 7.70 -31.15 19.98
N MET A 759 8.66 -32.08 19.96
CA MET A 759 9.43 -32.46 18.76
C MET A 759 8.69 -33.42 17.83
N THR A 760 7.72 -34.16 18.36
CA THR A 760 6.88 -35.11 17.58
C THR A 760 5.56 -34.52 17.09
N ASP A 761 5.27 -33.24 17.38
CA ASP A 761 3.99 -32.56 17.08
C ASP A 761 2.75 -33.31 17.63
N THR A 762 2.89 -33.87 18.84
CA THR A 762 1.81 -34.62 19.53
C THR A 762 1.23 -33.88 20.73
N ALA A 763 1.64 -32.64 20.98
CA ALA A 763 1.31 -31.83 22.16
C ALA A 763 -0.13 -31.25 22.16
N ILE A 764 -1.15 -32.12 22.06
CA ILE A 764 -2.58 -31.79 22.06
C ILE A 764 -3.20 -32.14 23.43
N GLN A 765 -4.15 -31.32 23.93
CA GLN A 765 -4.74 -31.53 25.26
C GLN A 765 -5.87 -32.57 25.27
N LYS A 766 -6.71 -32.58 24.23
CA LYS A 766 -7.84 -33.51 24.07
C LYS A 766 -7.76 -34.21 22.72
N ILE A 767 -7.73 -35.53 22.72
CA ILE A 767 -7.77 -36.38 21.52
C ILE A 767 -9.20 -36.91 21.37
N LEU A 768 -9.73 -36.90 20.14
CA LEU A 768 -11.04 -37.46 19.82
C LEU A 768 -11.00 -39.00 19.86
N PRO A 769 -11.99 -39.68 20.46
CA PRO A 769 -12.04 -41.14 20.48
C PRO A 769 -12.28 -41.65 19.06
N THR A 770 -11.41 -42.56 18.60
CA THR A 770 -11.46 -43.16 17.25
C THR A 770 -12.82 -43.81 16.97
N GLU A 771 -13.23 -43.94 15.70
CA GLU A 771 -14.58 -44.42 15.33
C GLU A 771 -15.03 -45.69 16.08
N ARG A 772 -14.08 -46.60 16.35
CA ARG A 772 -14.27 -47.84 17.11
C ARG A 772 -14.71 -47.59 18.55
N GLU A 773 -14.14 -46.58 19.19
CA GLU A 773 -14.45 -46.12 20.55
C GLU A 773 -15.70 -45.24 20.55
N THR A 774 -15.91 -44.39 19.53
CA THR A 774 -17.14 -43.60 19.39
C THR A 774 -18.36 -44.52 19.24
N HIS A 775 -18.21 -45.65 18.53
CA HIS A 775 -19.26 -46.66 18.41
C HIS A 775 -19.56 -47.37 19.74
N LEU A 776 -18.53 -47.60 20.57
CA LEU A 776 -18.68 -48.09 21.95
C LEU A 776 -19.43 -47.07 22.82
N HIS A 777 -19.03 -45.80 22.76
CA HIS A 777 -19.66 -44.70 23.51
C HIS A 777 -21.13 -44.49 23.13
N ARG A 778 -21.49 -44.61 21.83
CA ARG A 778 -22.89 -44.59 21.38
C ARG A 778 -23.69 -45.75 21.97
N LEU A 779 -23.14 -46.97 22.01
CA LEU A 779 -23.81 -48.13 22.63
C LEU A 779 -24.05 -47.91 24.13
N THR A 780 -23.05 -47.39 24.86
CA THR A 780 -23.19 -47.03 26.28
C THR A 780 -24.24 -45.93 26.49
N TYR A 781 -24.27 -44.90 25.66
CA TYR A 781 -25.23 -43.80 25.74
C TYR A 781 -26.67 -44.24 25.42
N ILE A 782 -26.86 -45.09 24.40
CA ILE A 782 -28.17 -45.68 24.05
C ILE A 782 -28.70 -46.57 25.19
N ASN A 783 -27.83 -47.37 25.83
CA ASN A 783 -28.21 -48.16 27.00
C ASN A 783 -28.54 -47.27 28.23
N GLY A 784 -27.81 -46.17 28.41
CA GLY A 784 -28.14 -45.13 29.40
C GLY A 784 -29.52 -44.51 29.16
N GLN A 785 -29.81 -44.06 27.94
CA GLN A 785 -31.12 -43.47 27.61
C GLN A 785 -32.26 -44.48 27.68
N ARG A 786 -32.07 -45.76 27.30
CA ARG A 786 -33.07 -46.83 27.54
C ARG A 786 -33.41 -46.96 29.02
N THR A 787 -32.39 -46.95 29.88
CA THR A 787 -32.56 -46.99 31.35
C THR A 787 -33.31 -45.75 31.88
N GLN A 788 -33.10 -44.58 31.26
CA GLN A 788 -33.77 -43.33 31.63
C GLN A 788 -35.22 -43.26 31.11
N GLN A 789 -35.50 -43.72 29.90
CA GLN A 789 -36.87 -43.86 29.36
C GLN A 789 -37.70 -44.84 30.18
N GLN A 790 -37.14 -45.98 30.60
CA GLN A 790 -37.85 -46.93 31.48
C GLN A 790 -38.23 -46.29 32.84
N ARG A 791 -37.37 -45.44 33.41
CA ARG A 791 -37.67 -44.67 34.63
C ARG A 791 -38.73 -43.58 34.43
N LEU A 792 -38.85 -43.03 33.23
CA LEU A 792 -39.88 -42.04 32.89
C LEU A 792 -41.24 -42.70 32.58
N ALA A 793 -41.23 -43.83 31.85
CA ALA A 793 -42.42 -44.63 31.58
C ALA A 793 -43.07 -45.13 32.89
N GLY A 794 -42.28 -45.61 33.84
CA GLY A 794 -42.75 -45.98 35.19
C GLY A 794 -43.22 -44.81 36.07
N ARG A 795 -43.13 -43.56 35.58
CA ARG A 795 -43.61 -42.36 36.26
C ARG A 795 -44.89 -41.79 35.65
N ALA A 796 -45.06 -41.90 34.33
CA ALA A 796 -46.26 -41.45 33.61
C ALA A 796 -47.54 -42.18 34.08
N SER A 797 -47.46 -43.46 34.46
CA SER A 797 -48.60 -44.28 34.90
C SER A 797 -49.19 -43.92 36.29
N ARG A 798 -49.00 -42.69 36.78
CA ARG A 798 -49.51 -42.22 38.07
C ARG A 798 -50.30 -40.91 38.06
N ASP A 799 -50.21 -40.11 36.99
CA ASP A 799 -50.75 -38.74 37.00
C ASP A 799 -52.09 -38.59 36.26
N GLU A 800 -52.56 -39.60 35.51
CA GLU A 800 -53.86 -39.60 34.79
C GLU A 800 -55.10 -39.84 35.69
N LEU A 801 -55.10 -39.32 36.93
CA LEU A 801 -56.17 -39.62 37.91
C LEU A 801 -56.58 -38.43 38.79
N THR A 802 -56.63 -37.21 38.23
CA THR A 802 -57.32 -36.09 38.89
C THR A 802 -57.97 -35.08 37.93
N SER A 803 -59.14 -34.57 38.33
CA SER A 803 -59.78 -33.30 37.92
C SER A 803 -59.90 -32.97 36.42
N ALA A 804 -61.06 -33.29 35.84
CA ALA A 804 -61.65 -32.51 34.75
C ALA A 804 -62.70 -31.54 35.32
N GLN A 805 -62.73 -30.26 34.89
CA GLN A 805 -63.90 -29.38 35.03
C GLN A 805 -63.78 -28.05 34.22
N THR A 806 -64.84 -27.70 33.47
CA THR A 806 -65.30 -26.33 33.10
C THR A 806 -64.37 -25.35 32.32
N GLN A 807 -64.82 -24.44 31.45
CA GLN A 807 -66.11 -24.20 30.72
C GLN A 807 -65.90 -23.14 29.59
N ASN A 808 -66.74 -23.16 28.54
CA ASN A 808 -67.32 -22.02 27.77
C ASN A 808 -66.41 -20.85 27.22
N THR A 809 -66.71 -20.10 26.13
CA THR A 809 -67.97 -19.83 25.40
C THR A 809 -67.74 -19.31 23.94
N ARG A 810 -68.72 -19.54 23.05
CA ARG A 810 -69.30 -18.72 21.93
C ARG A 810 -68.70 -17.35 21.50
N SER A 811 -68.88 -16.79 20.28
CA SER A 811 -69.40 -17.30 18.97
C SER A 811 -69.46 -16.24 17.81
N ARG A 812 -69.27 -16.70 16.54
CA ARG A 812 -69.96 -16.34 15.24
C ARG A 812 -70.01 -14.90 14.63
N ALA A 813 -69.71 -14.86 13.31
CA ALA A 813 -70.44 -14.18 12.20
C ALA A 813 -70.34 -12.62 12.06
N LYS A 814 -70.61 -11.96 10.90
CA LYS A 814 -71.03 -12.36 9.52
C LYS A 814 -70.61 -11.29 8.45
N SER A 815 -71.08 -11.44 7.20
CA SER A 815 -70.85 -10.61 5.99
C SER A 815 -71.97 -9.58 5.69
N ASP A 816 -71.78 -8.66 4.72
CA ASP A 816 -72.62 -8.41 3.51
C ASP A 816 -72.30 -7.03 2.82
N ALA A 817 -72.92 -6.69 1.67
CA ALA A 817 -72.66 -5.50 0.81
C ALA A 817 -73.96 -4.82 0.30
N PRO A 818 -73.94 -3.58 -0.28
CA PRO A 818 -74.26 -3.41 -1.73
C PRO A 818 -73.68 -2.13 -2.44
N THR A 819 -74.21 -1.78 -3.63
CA THR A 819 -73.79 -0.72 -4.62
C THR A 819 -75.02 0.20 -5.00
N PRO A 820 -75.21 0.97 -6.13
CA PRO A 820 -74.44 1.20 -7.39
C PRO A 820 -74.51 2.61 -8.13
N MET A 821 -73.86 2.69 -9.31
CA MET A 821 -74.20 3.44 -10.58
C MET A 821 -73.92 4.95 -10.86
N GLY A 822 -73.58 5.23 -12.15
CA GLY A 822 -73.67 6.51 -12.91
C GLY A 822 -72.32 7.09 -13.42
N GLY A 823 -72.13 7.62 -14.66
CA GLY A 823 -72.94 7.63 -15.90
C GLY A 823 -72.27 8.37 -17.12
N GLU A 824 -72.43 7.82 -18.34
CA GLU A 824 -72.34 8.38 -19.73
C GLU A 824 -71.23 9.33 -20.32
N ARG A 825 -70.59 8.80 -21.40
CA ARG A 825 -70.39 9.29 -22.81
C ARG A 825 -69.58 10.57 -23.24
N ARG A 826 -68.93 10.41 -24.42
CA ARG A 826 -68.17 11.39 -25.27
C ARG A 826 -69.08 12.35 -26.09
N PRO A 827 -68.55 13.44 -26.70
CA PRO A 827 -68.18 13.40 -28.14
C PRO A 827 -66.86 14.14 -28.52
N THR A 828 -66.72 14.68 -29.74
CA THR A 828 -65.45 14.90 -30.48
C THR A 828 -65.41 16.15 -31.41
N SER A 829 -64.23 16.42 -32.02
CA SER A 829 -63.99 17.29 -33.21
C SER A 829 -63.90 18.83 -32.95
N SER A 830 -63.28 19.70 -33.80
CA SER A 830 -62.35 19.50 -34.94
C SER A 830 -61.61 20.78 -35.42
N ARG A 831 -60.30 20.65 -35.68
CA ARG A 831 -59.58 20.98 -36.95
C ARG A 831 -59.96 22.25 -37.76
N LYS A 832 -59.00 23.20 -37.93
CA LYS A 832 -58.45 23.67 -39.24
C LYS A 832 -57.37 24.78 -39.13
N SER A 833 -56.41 24.74 -40.06
CA SER A 833 -55.44 25.79 -40.45
C SER A 833 -55.81 26.31 -41.86
N PRO A 834 -55.02 27.14 -42.61
CA PRO A 834 -53.85 27.98 -42.27
C PRO A 834 -53.93 29.43 -42.85
N ALA A 835 -52.90 30.27 -42.66
CA ALA A 835 -52.49 31.37 -43.58
C ALA A 835 -51.08 31.90 -43.24
N SER A 836 -50.43 32.65 -44.14
CA SER A 836 -49.02 33.10 -44.02
C SER A 836 -48.79 34.56 -44.44
N SER A 837 -47.87 35.24 -43.74
CA SER A 837 -47.10 36.40 -44.27
C SER A 837 -45.87 36.67 -43.39
N ALA A 838 -44.76 37.12 -43.99
CA ALA A 838 -43.49 37.28 -43.30
C ALA A 838 -43.14 38.76 -43.04
N HIS A 839 -43.08 39.12 -41.76
CA HIS A 839 -42.13 40.09 -41.23
C HIS A 839 -41.37 39.39 -40.09
N ALA A 840 -40.13 39.81 -39.81
CA ALA A 840 -39.34 39.30 -38.70
C ALA A 840 -39.93 39.76 -37.35
N ARG A 841 -40.98 39.08 -36.89
CA ARG A 841 -41.54 39.26 -35.55
C ARG A 841 -40.50 38.83 -34.53
N LYS A 842 -40.13 39.74 -33.63
CA LYS A 842 -39.50 39.41 -32.35
C LYS A 842 -40.31 38.31 -31.65
N SER A 843 -39.62 37.40 -30.97
CA SER A 843 -40.29 36.25 -30.35
C SER A 843 -41.28 36.72 -29.29
N SER A 844 -42.41 36.01 -29.14
CA SER A 844 -43.35 36.28 -28.04
C SER A 844 -42.70 36.12 -26.66
N LEU A 845 -41.61 35.35 -26.57
CA LEU A 845 -40.76 35.24 -25.38
C LEU A 845 -39.93 36.50 -25.15
N GLU A 846 -39.36 37.08 -26.21
CA GLU A 846 -38.55 38.31 -26.14
C GLU A 846 -39.41 39.52 -25.72
N ASN A 847 -40.62 39.65 -26.29
CA ASN A 847 -41.54 40.72 -25.92
C ASN A 847 -41.97 40.60 -24.45
N LEU A 848 -42.34 39.40 -23.98
CA LEU A 848 -42.73 39.18 -22.56
C LEU A 848 -41.58 39.52 -21.59
N LEU A 849 -40.33 39.21 -21.95
CA LEU A 849 -39.14 39.56 -21.16
C LEU A 849 -38.83 41.07 -21.15
N ARG A 850 -39.24 41.81 -22.18
CA ARG A 850 -38.95 43.24 -22.35
C ARG A 850 -40.06 44.16 -21.84
N GLU A 851 -41.31 43.76 -22.02
CA GLU A 851 -42.50 44.56 -21.72
C GLU A 851 -43.14 44.14 -20.38
N GLY A 852 -42.76 42.98 -19.84
CA GLY A 852 -43.29 42.41 -18.60
C GLY A 852 -44.64 41.71 -18.80
N PRO A 853 -45.21 41.11 -17.73
CA PRO A 853 -46.54 40.51 -17.79
C PRO A 853 -47.60 41.60 -18.03
N PRO A 854 -48.56 41.40 -18.96
CA PRO A 854 -49.45 42.48 -19.42
C PRO A 854 -50.40 43.05 -18.35
N ASN A 855 -50.56 42.36 -17.21
CA ASN A 855 -51.38 42.80 -16.08
C ASN A 855 -50.54 43.20 -14.85
N GLY A 856 -49.20 43.21 -14.94
CA GLY A 856 -48.29 43.42 -13.80
C GLY A 856 -48.16 42.23 -12.83
N ASP A 857 -49.09 41.26 -12.87
CA ASP A 857 -49.04 40.07 -12.01
C ASP A 857 -47.92 39.09 -12.44
N LEU A 858 -46.99 38.85 -11.51
CA LEU A 858 -45.79 38.06 -11.71
C LEU A 858 -46.06 36.54 -11.77
N LEU A 859 -47.08 36.03 -11.08
CA LEU A 859 -47.30 34.57 -11.00
C LEU A 859 -47.85 33.96 -12.30
N PRO A 860 -48.88 34.53 -12.96
CA PRO A 860 -49.25 34.17 -14.32
C PRO A 860 -48.13 34.48 -15.32
N GLY A 861 -47.41 35.60 -15.15
CA GLY A 861 -46.29 36.00 -16.00
C GLY A 861 -45.17 34.97 -16.05
N LEU A 862 -44.69 34.50 -14.88
CA LEU A 862 -43.70 33.43 -14.78
C LEU A 862 -44.22 32.09 -15.32
N SER A 863 -45.51 31.81 -15.15
CA SER A 863 -46.15 30.60 -15.68
C SER A 863 -46.20 30.62 -17.22
N GLU A 864 -46.54 31.76 -17.81
CA GLU A 864 -46.50 31.98 -19.26
C GLU A 864 -45.05 31.94 -19.78
N LEU A 865 -44.09 32.54 -19.06
CA LEU A 865 -42.67 32.53 -19.41
C LEU A 865 -42.12 31.09 -19.48
N ARG A 866 -42.38 30.27 -18.46
CA ARG A 866 -42.01 28.84 -18.42
C ARG A 866 -42.63 28.07 -19.59
N TYR A 867 -43.92 28.28 -19.86
CA TYR A 867 -44.60 27.66 -21.00
C TYR A 867 -44.02 28.11 -22.35
N LYS A 868 -43.65 29.38 -22.50
CA LYS A 868 -42.96 29.89 -23.70
C LYS A 868 -41.58 29.24 -23.89
N VAL A 869 -40.82 28.95 -22.83
CA VAL A 869 -39.52 28.25 -22.95
C VAL A 869 -39.68 26.82 -23.51
N LEU A 870 -40.75 26.10 -23.19
CA LEU A 870 -41.04 24.79 -23.79
C LEU A 870 -41.61 24.87 -25.21
N SER A 871 -42.42 25.89 -25.51
CA SER A 871 -43.13 26.02 -26.80
C SER A 871 -42.41 26.87 -27.84
N SER A 872 -41.41 27.65 -27.44
CA SER A 872 -40.60 28.55 -28.28
C SER A 872 -39.13 28.44 -27.87
N ARG A 873 -38.30 27.85 -28.73
CA ARG A 873 -36.85 27.75 -28.49
C ARG A 873 -36.24 29.15 -28.32
N VAL A 874 -35.38 29.31 -27.32
CA VAL A 874 -34.60 30.54 -27.11
C VAL A 874 -33.58 30.67 -28.25
N GLU A 875 -33.92 31.52 -29.22
CA GLU A 875 -33.16 31.71 -30.44
C GLU A 875 -31.75 32.24 -30.16
N ALA A 876 -30.80 31.76 -30.97
CA ALA A 876 -29.42 32.23 -31.00
C ALA A 876 -29.13 32.81 -32.39
N THR A 877 -28.42 33.94 -32.40
CA THR A 877 -27.88 34.58 -33.61
C THR A 877 -26.86 33.68 -34.31
N SER A 878 -26.45 34.05 -35.52
CA SER A 878 -25.44 33.34 -36.32
C SER A 878 -24.06 33.20 -35.67
N THR A 879 -23.79 33.91 -34.57
CA THR A 879 -22.56 33.79 -33.75
C THR A 879 -22.71 32.85 -32.54
N GLY A 880 -23.90 32.28 -32.33
CA GLY A 880 -24.22 31.43 -31.17
C GLY A 880 -24.75 32.19 -29.94
N MET A 881 -24.78 33.53 -29.97
CA MET A 881 -25.27 34.36 -28.87
C MET A 881 -26.80 34.52 -28.94
N SER A 882 -27.50 34.36 -27.83
CA SER A 882 -28.87 34.86 -27.65
C SER A 882 -28.83 36.19 -26.90
N GLU A 883 -29.59 37.19 -27.35
CA GLU A 883 -29.54 38.54 -26.76
C GLU A 883 -30.15 38.63 -25.35
N TYR A 884 -31.10 37.74 -25.03
CA TYR A 884 -31.92 37.81 -23.82
C TYR A 884 -31.81 36.60 -22.88
N ARG A 885 -31.10 35.52 -23.27
CA ARG A 885 -30.96 34.30 -22.46
C ARG A 885 -30.46 34.57 -21.03
N ILE A 886 -29.52 35.51 -20.85
CA ILE A 886 -28.99 35.81 -19.51
C ILE A 886 -30.05 36.43 -18.59
N TYR A 887 -30.92 37.31 -19.11
CA TYR A 887 -32.02 37.91 -18.36
C TYR A 887 -33.15 36.91 -18.08
N LEU A 888 -33.42 36.01 -19.03
CA LEU A 888 -34.29 34.86 -18.80
C LEU A 888 -33.79 33.98 -17.65
N TRP A 889 -32.48 33.69 -17.59
CA TRP A 889 -31.89 32.89 -16.50
C TRP A 889 -31.92 33.61 -15.14
N LEU A 890 -31.64 34.93 -15.11
CA LEU A 890 -31.78 35.76 -13.90
C LEU A 890 -33.22 35.72 -13.36
N ILE A 891 -34.23 35.84 -14.24
CA ILE A 891 -35.65 35.81 -13.85
C ILE A 891 -36.08 34.41 -13.39
N LEU A 892 -35.68 33.35 -14.10
CA LEU A 892 -36.09 31.98 -13.79
C LEU A 892 -35.46 31.43 -12.49
N LEU A 893 -34.22 31.83 -12.19
CA LEU A 893 -33.54 31.51 -10.92
C LEU A 893 -33.76 32.59 -9.84
N ASN A 894 -34.60 33.59 -10.07
CA ASN A 894 -34.90 34.68 -9.12
C ASN A 894 -33.65 35.41 -8.57
N VAL A 895 -32.67 35.65 -9.44
CA VAL A 895 -31.39 36.30 -9.11
C VAL A 895 -31.46 37.79 -9.44
N SER A 896 -31.37 38.63 -8.40
CA SER A 896 -31.28 40.09 -8.55
C SER A 896 -29.99 40.50 -9.28
N PRO A 897 -30.02 41.54 -10.15
CA PRO A 897 -28.82 42.11 -10.74
C PRO A 897 -27.84 42.62 -9.67
N LEU A 898 -26.60 42.15 -9.71
CA LEU A 898 -25.56 42.50 -8.74
C LEU A 898 -24.88 43.83 -9.13
N PRO A 899 -24.61 44.76 -8.18
CA PRO A 899 -23.79 45.93 -8.42
C PRO A 899 -22.39 45.56 -8.90
N THR A 900 -21.89 46.23 -9.95
CA THR A 900 -20.57 45.94 -10.52
C THR A 900 -19.44 46.13 -9.51
N ASP A 901 -19.55 47.12 -8.63
CA ASP A 901 -18.54 47.42 -7.60
C ASP A 901 -18.38 46.29 -6.58
N GLU A 902 -19.45 45.53 -6.31
CA GLU A 902 -19.43 44.39 -5.39
C GLU A 902 -18.59 43.25 -5.97
N TYR A 903 -18.84 42.87 -7.23
CA TYR A 903 -18.02 41.89 -7.96
C TYR A 903 -16.56 42.39 -8.12
N LEU A 904 -16.36 43.67 -8.46
CA LEU A 904 -15.03 44.25 -8.55
C LEU A 904 -14.29 44.20 -7.21
N SER A 905 -14.95 44.39 -6.07
CA SER A 905 -14.31 44.29 -4.75
C SER A 905 -13.68 42.90 -4.52
N LEU A 906 -14.35 41.83 -4.97
CA LEU A 906 -13.85 40.46 -4.90
C LEU A 906 -12.73 40.18 -5.90
N VAL A 907 -12.82 40.73 -7.11
CA VAL A 907 -11.75 40.63 -8.12
C VAL A 907 -10.46 41.33 -7.65
N HIS A 908 -10.57 42.48 -6.96
CA HIS A 908 -9.41 43.19 -6.40
C HIS A 908 -8.70 42.43 -5.26
N ARG A 909 -9.36 41.49 -4.58
CA ARG A 909 -8.70 40.58 -3.63
C ARG A 909 -7.75 39.59 -4.31
N GLY A 910 -7.90 39.37 -5.62
CA GLY A 910 -7.04 38.49 -6.40
C GLY A 910 -7.21 37.00 -6.05
N ARG A 911 -6.07 36.30 -5.90
CA ARG A 911 -6.03 34.84 -5.76
C ARG A 911 -6.65 34.37 -4.44
N SER A 912 -7.71 33.57 -4.53
CA SER A 912 -8.33 32.90 -3.39
C SER A 912 -7.46 31.76 -2.85
N PRO A 913 -7.76 31.21 -1.65
CA PRO A 913 -7.13 29.98 -1.15
C PRO A 913 -7.26 28.77 -2.09
N ALA A 914 -8.21 28.81 -3.04
CA ALA A 914 -8.43 27.76 -4.03
C ALA A 914 -7.74 28.01 -5.39
N ASP A 915 -7.07 29.15 -5.61
CA ASP A 915 -6.55 29.56 -6.93
C ASP A 915 -5.72 28.48 -7.64
N GLN A 916 -4.84 27.78 -6.92
CA GLN A 916 -4.03 26.72 -7.51
C GLN A 916 -4.86 25.52 -8.01
N LYS A 917 -5.99 25.18 -7.35
CA LYS A 917 -6.93 24.14 -7.80
C LYS A 917 -7.72 24.65 -9.00
N ILE A 918 -8.21 25.89 -8.94
CA ILE A 918 -8.92 26.58 -10.03
C ILE A 918 -8.07 26.63 -11.30
N ARG A 919 -6.82 27.09 -11.23
CA ARG A 919 -5.94 27.24 -12.40
C ARG A 919 -5.46 25.92 -12.99
N ASN A 920 -5.42 24.85 -12.20
CA ASN A 920 -5.20 23.48 -12.71
C ASN A 920 -6.40 22.93 -13.49
N ASP A 921 -7.56 23.61 -13.43
CA ASP A 921 -8.81 23.21 -14.06
C ASP A 921 -9.25 24.12 -15.20
N THR A 922 -9.05 25.44 -15.10
CA THR A 922 -9.53 26.41 -16.10
C THR A 922 -8.84 26.28 -17.46
N PHE A 923 -7.54 25.96 -17.50
CA PHE A 923 -6.79 25.81 -18.76
C PHE A 923 -7.33 24.69 -19.67
N ARG A 924 -8.07 23.73 -19.10
CA ARG A 924 -8.65 22.57 -19.80
C ARG A 924 -10.17 22.65 -19.98
N THR A 925 -10.83 23.70 -19.46
CA THR A 925 -12.28 23.91 -19.62
C THR A 925 -12.65 24.13 -21.08
N LEU A 926 -13.43 23.21 -21.65
CA LEU A 926 -13.96 23.28 -23.02
C LEU A 926 -12.91 23.70 -24.07
N ALA A 927 -11.67 23.23 -23.91
CA ALA A 927 -10.53 23.56 -24.78
C ALA A 927 -10.73 23.14 -26.26
N THR A 928 -11.71 22.27 -26.52
CA THR A 928 -12.05 21.74 -27.84
C THR A 928 -13.30 22.37 -28.46
N ASP A 929 -14.01 23.28 -27.79
CA ASP A 929 -15.19 23.96 -28.36
C ASP A 929 -14.79 25.33 -28.99
N PRO A 930 -14.86 25.48 -30.33
CA PRO A 930 -14.40 26.68 -31.02
C PRO A 930 -15.37 27.86 -30.92
N LEU A 931 -16.59 27.68 -30.42
CA LEU A 931 -17.50 28.79 -30.10
C LEU A 931 -17.16 29.34 -28.71
N PHE A 932 -16.92 28.46 -27.74
CA PHE A 932 -16.55 28.84 -26.38
C PHE A 932 -15.24 29.64 -26.33
N GLN A 933 -14.17 29.10 -26.92
CA GLN A 933 -12.83 29.71 -26.90
C GLN A 933 -12.75 31.08 -27.63
N ARG A 934 -13.74 31.42 -28.46
CA ARG A 934 -13.84 32.75 -29.11
C ARG A 934 -14.41 33.84 -28.21
N ARG A 935 -15.06 33.48 -27.10
CA ARG A 935 -15.80 34.42 -26.24
C ARG A 935 -15.33 34.41 -24.79
N VAL A 936 -14.99 33.25 -24.25
CA VAL A 936 -14.64 33.07 -22.84
C VAL A 936 -13.13 32.79 -22.72
N THR A 937 -12.43 33.57 -21.90
CA THR A 937 -10.98 33.44 -21.68
C THR A 937 -10.68 32.69 -20.38
N GLU A 938 -9.55 31.98 -20.30
CA GLU A 938 -9.08 31.35 -19.04
C GLU A 938 -9.11 32.35 -17.87
N ALA A 939 -8.69 33.60 -18.13
CA ALA A 939 -8.68 34.69 -17.15
C ALA A 939 -10.09 35.03 -16.62
N SER A 940 -11.11 35.08 -17.49
CA SER A 940 -12.50 35.34 -17.08
C SER A 940 -13.07 34.22 -16.19
N ILE A 941 -12.83 32.95 -16.55
CA ILE A 941 -13.23 31.79 -15.74
C ILE A 941 -12.50 31.82 -14.39
N THR A 942 -11.20 32.08 -14.41
CA THR A 942 -10.35 32.15 -13.22
C THR A 942 -10.75 33.29 -12.27
N ARG A 943 -11.17 34.45 -12.79
CA ARG A 943 -11.72 35.54 -11.96
C ARG A 943 -13.03 35.17 -11.29
N VAL A 944 -14.02 34.70 -12.05
CA VAL A 944 -15.34 34.32 -11.51
C VAL A 944 -15.22 33.21 -10.46
N LEU A 945 -14.40 32.19 -10.69
CA LEU A 945 -14.19 31.11 -9.71
C LEU A 945 -13.47 31.59 -8.44
N ASN A 946 -12.47 32.47 -8.55
CA ASN A 946 -11.82 33.04 -7.37
C ASN A 946 -12.76 33.95 -6.57
N ALA A 947 -13.62 34.74 -7.23
CA ALA A 947 -14.63 35.56 -6.55
C ALA A 947 -15.69 34.70 -5.82
N VAL A 948 -16.07 33.55 -6.39
CA VAL A 948 -16.95 32.58 -5.70
C VAL A 948 -16.25 31.94 -4.51
N ALA A 949 -15.00 31.51 -4.67
CA ALA A 949 -14.20 30.93 -3.57
C ALA A 949 -13.97 31.93 -2.43
N TRP A 950 -13.87 33.23 -2.71
CA TRP A 950 -13.83 34.28 -1.67
C TRP A 950 -15.15 34.41 -0.91
N ASN A 951 -16.31 34.52 -1.57
CA ASN A 951 -17.59 34.62 -0.85
C ASN A 951 -17.94 33.34 -0.05
N LEU A 952 -17.62 32.15 -0.59
CA LEU A 952 -17.77 30.89 0.15
C LEU A 952 -16.82 30.79 1.36
N HIS A 953 -15.65 31.43 1.29
CA HIS A 953 -14.70 31.53 2.39
C HIS A 953 -15.21 32.48 3.49
N ASP A 954 -15.70 33.67 3.11
CA ASP A 954 -16.15 34.69 4.05
C ASP A 954 -17.41 34.23 4.83
N ILE A 955 -18.42 33.66 4.14
CA ILE A 955 -19.60 33.05 4.78
C ILE A 955 -19.21 32.00 5.84
N LYS A 956 -18.12 31.27 5.59
CA LYS A 956 -17.62 30.25 6.51
C LYS A 956 -16.91 30.84 7.74
N GLN A 957 -16.37 32.07 7.64
CA GLN A 957 -15.79 32.77 8.79
C GLN A 957 -16.85 33.48 9.65
N GLU A 958 -17.90 34.03 9.03
CA GLU A 958 -18.94 34.80 9.75
C GLU A 958 -19.92 33.94 10.56
N ASN A 959 -19.98 32.61 10.36
CA ASN A 959 -21.02 31.77 10.95
C ASN A 959 -20.48 30.53 11.71
N PRO A 960 -19.89 30.68 12.92
CA PRO A 960 -19.24 29.59 13.65
C PRO A 960 -20.17 28.58 14.33
N LEU A 961 -21.49 28.73 14.18
CA LEU A 961 -22.50 28.05 15.03
C LEU A 961 -23.16 26.81 14.39
N THR A 962 -22.63 26.30 13.27
CA THR A 962 -22.99 24.95 12.81
C THR A 962 -22.50 23.91 13.83
N PRO A 963 -23.35 23.00 14.35
CA PRO A 963 -22.94 22.06 15.39
C PRO A 963 -21.76 21.17 14.97
N GLU A 964 -20.82 20.95 15.88
CA GLU A 964 -19.78 19.94 15.71
C GLU A 964 -20.43 18.55 15.61
N ILE A 965 -20.23 17.88 14.47
CA ILE A 965 -20.66 16.48 14.30
C ILE A 965 -19.77 15.62 15.22
N PRO A 966 -20.34 14.71 16.04
CA PRO A 966 -19.56 13.88 16.95
C PRO A 966 -18.57 12.96 16.20
N PRO A 967 -17.44 12.55 16.81
CA PRO A 967 -16.25 12.10 16.07
C PRO A 967 -16.39 10.83 15.21
N ASP A 968 -17.40 10.00 15.46
CA ASP A 968 -17.49 8.61 14.99
C ASP A 968 -17.97 8.42 13.54
N LEU A 969 -18.31 9.49 12.80
CA LEU A 969 -18.60 9.42 11.35
C LEU A 969 -17.67 10.33 10.53
N SER A 970 -16.36 10.19 10.71
CA SER A 970 -15.33 10.88 9.94
C SER A 970 -14.86 10.08 8.72
N THR A 971 -15.71 9.98 7.69
CA THR A 971 -15.18 9.77 6.31
C THR A 971 -14.29 10.96 5.94
N GLY A 972 -13.15 10.70 5.30
CA GLY A 972 -12.01 11.63 5.25
C GLY A 972 -12.21 12.90 4.41
N ILE A 973 -13.04 13.84 4.87
CA ILE A 973 -13.28 15.15 4.25
C ILE A 973 -12.43 16.20 4.97
N THR A 974 -11.42 16.75 4.30
CA THR A 974 -10.65 17.87 4.85
C THR A 974 -11.46 19.16 4.81
N CYS A 975 -11.27 20.03 5.81
CA CYS A 975 -12.06 21.25 6.00
C CYS A 975 -11.85 22.31 4.88
N GLU A 976 -10.97 22.07 3.90
CA GLU A 976 -10.82 22.87 2.68
C GLU A 976 -11.89 22.61 1.60
N SER A 977 -12.61 21.49 1.65
CA SER A 977 -13.39 20.97 0.52
C SER A 977 -14.50 21.91 0.01
N ALA A 978 -15.05 22.75 0.88
CA ALA A 978 -16.21 23.59 0.59
C ALA A 978 -15.92 24.86 -0.25
N LEU A 979 -14.67 25.16 -0.61
CA LEU A 979 -14.32 26.40 -1.33
C LEU A 979 -14.25 26.24 -2.85
N TYR A 980 -13.83 25.07 -3.34
CA TYR A 980 -13.77 24.75 -4.77
C TYR A 980 -13.68 23.24 -4.98
N VAL A 981 -14.49 22.73 -5.91
CA VAL A 981 -14.56 21.31 -6.30
C VAL A 981 -14.29 21.17 -7.80
N GLN A 982 -13.50 20.15 -8.17
CA GLN A 982 -13.19 19.86 -9.57
C GLN A 982 -14.48 19.61 -10.35
N GLY A 983 -14.71 20.34 -11.44
CA GLY A 983 -15.96 20.35 -12.20
C GLY A 983 -16.70 21.69 -12.13
N MET A 984 -16.50 22.50 -11.08
CA MET A 984 -17.03 23.88 -11.02
C MET A 984 -16.56 24.74 -12.19
N ASN A 985 -15.35 24.49 -12.72
CA ASN A 985 -14.80 25.08 -13.94
C ASN A 985 -15.57 24.75 -15.22
N VAL A 986 -16.24 23.59 -15.29
CA VAL A 986 -17.12 23.23 -16.41
C VAL A 986 -18.53 23.74 -16.17
N LEU A 987 -19.01 23.72 -14.92
CA LEU A 987 -20.34 24.19 -14.54
C LEU A 987 -20.51 25.72 -14.68
N SER A 988 -19.44 26.50 -14.47
CA SER A 988 -19.40 27.96 -14.69
C SER A 988 -19.31 28.36 -16.18
N ALA A 989 -18.91 27.44 -17.06
CA ALA A 989 -18.64 27.75 -18.46
C ALA A 989 -19.90 28.16 -19.25
N PRO A 990 -21.07 27.51 -19.13
CA PRO A 990 -22.30 27.96 -19.80
C PRO A 990 -22.78 29.34 -19.35
N PHE A 991 -22.63 29.69 -18.06
CA PHE A 991 -22.95 31.03 -17.55
C PHE A 991 -22.06 32.11 -18.18
N LEU A 992 -20.74 31.90 -18.19
CA LEU A 992 -19.78 32.81 -18.84
C LEU A 992 -19.98 32.89 -20.36
N TYR A 993 -20.41 31.81 -21.01
CA TYR A 993 -20.75 31.84 -22.43
C TYR A 993 -22.09 32.53 -22.71
N ALA A 994 -23.06 32.51 -21.79
CA ALA A 994 -24.35 33.19 -21.96
C ALA A 994 -24.23 34.71 -21.70
N ALA A 995 -23.54 35.11 -20.63
CA ALA A 995 -23.55 36.45 -20.06
C ALA A 995 -22.90 37.54 -20.93
N ARG A 996 -23.37 38.78 -20.80
CA ARG A 996 -22.73 39.94 -21.45
C ARG A 996 -21.57 40.50 -20.61
N SER A 997 -21.58 40.24 -19.31
CA SER A 997 -20.58 40.68 -18.33
C SER A 997 -20.15 39.54 -17.38
N GLU A 998 -18.96 39.67 -16.79
CA GLU A 998 -18.51 38.74 -15.74
C GLU A 998 -19.35 38.86 -14.46
N THR A 999 -19.91 40.05 -14.17
CA THR A 999 -20.81 40.29 -13.03
C THR A 999 -22.11 39.49 -13.14
N GLU A 1000 -22.78 39.47 -14.31
CA GLU A 1000 -23.97 38.64 -14.54
C GLU A 1000 -23.65 37.14 -14.42
N ALA A 1001 -22.54 36.70 -15.00
CA ALA A 1001 -22.10 35.30 -14.93
C ALA A 1001 -21.77 34.87 -13.49
N TYR A 1002 -21.10 35.74 -12.73
CA TYR A 1002 -20.78 35.54 -11.33
C TYR A 1002 -22.04 35.44 -10.47
N ALA A 1003 -22.97 36.39 -10.57
CA ALA A 1003 -24.19 36.41 -9.76
C ALA A 1003 -25.03 35.13 -9.97
N LEU A 1004 -25.23 34.72 -11.22
CA LEU A 1004 -25.93 33.48 -11.57
C LEU A 1004 -25.21 32.23 -11.08
N PHE A 1005 -23.91 32.09 -11.38
CA PHE A 1005 -23.16 30.89 -11.01
C PHE A 1005 -23.05 30.75 -9.48
N TYR A 1006 -22.80 31.87 -8.78
CA TYR A 1006 -22.75 31.91 -7.32
C TYR A 1006 -24.09 31.51 -6.69
N HIS A 1007 -25.21 32.08 -7.15
CA HIS A 1007 -26.54 31.71 -6.65
C HIS A 1007 -26.84 30.24 -6.94
N PHE A 1008 -26.58 29.77 -8.16
CA PHE A 1008 -26.82 28.38 -8.58
C PHE A 1008 -26.09 27.37 -7.67
N VAL A 1009 -24.79 27.56 -7.40
CA VAL A 1009 -24.04 26.63 -6.54
C VAL A 1009 -24.33 26.78 -5.04
N THR A 1010 -25.03 27.83 -4.60
CA THR A 1010 -25.36 28.05 -3.18
C THR A 1010 -26.82 27.74 -2.82
N HIS A 1011 -27.75 27.85 -3.78
CA HIS A 1011 -29.20 27.71 -3.55
C HIS A 1011 -29.83 26.55 -4.33
N GLU A 1012 -29.42 26.33 -5.59
CA GLU A 1012 -30.01 25.30 -6.46
C GLU A 1012 -29.29 23.95 -6.35
N CYS A 1013 -27.95 23.94 -6.31
CA CYS A 1013 -27.16 22.72 -6.16
C CYS A 1013 -26.06 22.75 -5.06
N PRO A 1014 -26.30 23.27 -3.84
CA PRO A 1014 -25.27 23.32 -2.79
C PRO A 1014 -24.71 21.95 -2.37
N GLY A 1015 -25.50 20.87 -2.47
CA GLY A 1015 -25.03 19.50 -2.24
C GLY A 1015 -23.99 19.00 -3.26
N TYR A 1016 -23.75 19.73 -4.35
CA TYR A 1016 -22.72 19.41 -5.35
C TYR A 1016 -21.36 20.06 -5.03
N ILE A 1017 -21.33 21.11 -4.19
CA ILE A 1017 -20.08 21.78 -3.75
C ILE A 1017 -19.74 21.56 -2.27
N ARG A 1018 -20.64 20.95 -1.50
CA ARG A 1018 -20.44 20.61 -0.08
C ARG A 1018 -19.94 19.17 0.10
N GLY A 1019 -19.14 18.96 1.14
CA GLY A 1019 -18.70 17.63 1.58
C GLY A 1019 -17.91 16.87 0.50
N ALA A 1020 -18.24 15.59 0.31
CA ALA A 1020 -17.66 14.72 -0.71
C ALA A 1020 -18.52 14.68 -1.99
N MET A 1021 -19.10 15.80 -2.41
CA MET A 1021 -20.09 15.88 -3.51
C MET A 1021 -21.30 14.94 -3.27
N GLU A 1022 -21.81 14.91 -2.04
CA GLU A 1022 -22.85 13.95 -1.64
C GLU A 1022 -24.11 14.03 -2.53
N GLY A 1023 -24.47 15.23 -2.99
CA GLY A 1023 -25.58 15.42 -3.93
C GLY A 1023 -25.32 14.83 -5.32
N VAL A 1024 -24.07 14.79 -5.79
CA VAL A 1024 -23.70 14.13 -7.05
C VAL A 1024 -23.87 12.62 -6.92
N HIS A 1025 -23.42 12.02 -5.82
CA HIS A 1025 -23.60 10.58 -5.57
C HIS A 1025 -25.09 10.20 -5.39
N LYS A 1026 -25.88 11.00 -4.67
CA LYS A 1026 -27.34 10.85 -4.62
C LYS A 1026 -27.98 10.95 -6.02
N GLY A 1027 -27.56 11.92 -6.82
CA GLY A 1027 -27.99 12.08 -8.21
C GLY A 1027 -27.68 10.87 -9.09
N LEU A 1028 -26.51 10.24 -8.90
CA LEU A 1028 -26.12 9.03 -9.64
C LEU A 1028 -26.94 7.80 -9.24
N ALA A 1029 -27.16 7.59 -7.94
CA ALA A 1029 -28.09 6.57 -7.46
C ALA A 1029 -29.51 6.79 -8.03
N LEU A 1030 -29.93 8.06 -8.16
CA LEU A 1030 -31.21 8.43 -8.77
C LEU A 1030 -31.26 8.21 -10.29
N VAL A 1031 -30.14 8.28 -11.04
CA VAL A 1031 -30.10 7.87 -12.46
C VAL A 1031 -30.48 6.39 -12.59
N ASP A 1032 -29.84 5.49 -11.82
CA ASP A 1032 -30.12 4.06 -11.86
C ASP A 1032 -31.55 3.75 -11.32
N LYS A 1033 -31.99 4.40 -10.23
CA LYS A 1033 -33.35 4.27 -9.68
C LYS A 1033 -34.40 4.69 -10.70
N CYS A 1034 -34.27 5.88 -11.30
CA CYS A 1034 -35.21 6.38 -12.31
C CYS A 1034 -35.18 5.52 -13.59
N LEU A 1035 -34.01 5.06 -14.04
CA LEU A 1035 -33.92 4.16 -15.20
C LEU A 1035 -34.66 2.84 -14.94
N SER A 1036 -34.58 2.28 -13.71
CA SER A 1036 -35.28 1.05 -13.34
C SER A 1036 -36.82 1.18 -13.39
N LEU A 1037 -37.34 2.35 -13.05
CA LEU A 1037 -38.78 2.68 -13.12
C LEU A 1037 -39.23 2.97 -14.56
N VAL A 1038 -38.41 3.70 -15.32
CA VAL A 1038 -38.77 4.17 -16.66
C VAL A 1038 -38.60 3.10 -17.74
N GLU A 1039 -37.56 2.27 -17.64
CA GLU A 1039 -37.25 1.16 -18.56
C GLU A 1039 -36.50 0.01 -17.84
N PRO A 1040 -37.20 -0.83 -17.05
CA PRO A 1040 -36.57 -1.88 -16.23
C PRO A 1040 -35.75 -2.90 -17.04
N LYS A 1041 -36.06 -3.12 -18.31
CA LYS A 1041 -35.29 -4.04 -19.17
C LYS A 1041 -33.88 -3.50 -19.46
N LEU A 1042 -33.75 -2.20 -19.71
CA LEU A 1042 -32.46 -1.56 -19.95
C LEU A 1042 -31.65 -1.45 -18.65
N ALA A 1043 -32.30 -1.07 -17.54
CA ALA A 1043 -31.67 -1.04 -16.22
C ALA A 1043 -31.10 -2.41 -15.83
N ASN A 1044 -31.91 -3.47 -15.87
CA ASN A 1044 -31.46 -4.83 -15.53
C ASN A 1044 -30.36 -5.35 -16.47
N PHE A 1045 -30.41 -4.98 -17.76
CA PHE A 1045 -29.33 -5.30 -18.70
C PHE A 1045 -28.02 -4.62 -18.31
N LEU A 1046 -28.02 -3.31 -18.04
CA LEU A 1046 -26.82 -2.56 -17.64
C LEU A 1046 -26.26 -3.06 -16.29
N LEU A 1047 -27.12 -3.29 -15.30
CA LEU A 1047 -26.74 -3.88 -14.00
C LEU A 1047 -26.14 -5.29 -14.17
N SER A 1048 -26.70 -6.14 -15.06
CA SER A 1048 -26.12 -7.46 -15.37
C SER A 1048 -24.73 -7.41 -16.04
N LYS A 1049 -24.30 -6.23 -16.51
CA LYS A 1049 -22.98 -5.95 -17.05
C LYS A 1049 -22.10 -5.13 -16.09
N GLY A 1050 -22.56 -4.88 -14.86
CA GLY A 1050 -21.87 -4.04 -13.87
C GLY A 1050 -21.84 -2.55 -14.22
N MET A 1051 -22.65 -2.09 -15.17
CA MET A 1051 -22.68 -0.70 -15.64
C MET A 1051 -23.60 0.15 -14.76
N HIS A 1052 -23.16 0.48 -13.55
CA HIS A 1052 -23.82 1.45 -12.66
C HIS A 1052 -23.62 2.89 -13.14
N ALA A 1053 -24.57 3.78 -12.84
CA ALA A 1053 -24.52 5.20 -13.21
C ALA A 1053 -23.23 5.90 -12.79
N GLU A 1054 -22.66 5.56 -11.63
CA GLU A 1054 -21.38 6.14 -11.15
C GLU A 1054 -20.22 5.97 -12.14
N ILE A 1055 -20.24 4.94 -12.99
CA ILE A 1055 -19.16 4.61 -13.93
C ILE A 1055 -19.21 5.48 -15.20
N TYR A 1056 -20.41 5.93 -15.61
CA TYR A 1056 -20.60 6.59 -16.92
C TYR A 1056 -21.33 7.94 -16.85
N ALA A 1057 -22.26 8.12 -15.90
CA ALA A 1057 -23.05 9.33 -15.76
C ALA A 1057 -22.39 10.39 -14.88
N PHE A 1058 -21.34 10.07 -14.11
CA PHE A 1058 -20.68 10.99 -13.17
C PHE A 1058 -20.36 12.37 -13.77
N PRO A 1059 -19.74 12.50 -14.97
CA PRO A 1059 -19.49 13.81 -15.57
C PRO A 1059 -20.77 14.56 -15.97
N SER A 1060 -21.81 13.83 -16.38
CA SER A 1060 -23.08 14.41 -16.84
C SER A 1060 -23.97 14.86 -15.68
N VAL A 1061 -23.93 14.17 -14.53
CA VAL A 1061 -24.57 14.64 -13.29
C VAL A 1061 -23.82 15.88 -12.81
N LEU A 1062 -22.53 15.75 -12.48
CA LEU A 1062 -21.69 16.82 -11.91
C LEU A 1062 -21.73 18.14 -12.70
N THR A 1063 -21.75 18.07 -14.04
CA THR A 1063 -21.69 19.26 -14.91
C THR A 1063 -23.02 19.66 -15.55
N PHE A 1064 -24.15 19.05 -15.15
CA PHE A 1064 -25.46 19.27 -15.78
C PHE A 1064 -25.40 19.11 -17.32
N CYS A 1065 -24.79 18.01 -17.76
CA CYS A 1065 -24.47 17.68 -19.15
C CYS A 1065 -23.58 18.69 -19.91
N ALA A 1066 -22.97 19.71 -19.27
CA ALA A 1066 -22.17 20.73 -19.95
C ALA A 1066 -20.88 20.20 -20.61
N CYS A 1067 -20.41 19.01 -20.23
CA CYS A 1067 -19.33 18.31 -20.92
C CYS A 1067 -19.75 17.61 -22.23
N THR A 1068 -21.06 17.53 -22.55
CA THR A 1068 -21.60 16.78 -23.69
C THR A 1068 -21.89 17.74 -24.86
N PRO A 1069 -21.08 17.73 -25.94
CA PRO A 1069 -21.23 18.68 -27.03
C PRO A 1069 -22.49 18.42 -27.89
N PRO A 1070 -23.01 19.44 -28.60
CA PRO A 1070 -22.46 20.78 -28.78
C PRO A 1070 -23.04 21.80 -27.78
N LEU A 1071 -22.24 22.82 -27.42
CA LEU A 1071 -22.63 23.83 -26.41
C LEU A 1071 -23.99 24.53 -26.67
N PRO A 1072 -24.40 24.89 -27.91
CA PRO A 1072 -25.72 25.47 -28.16
C PRO A 1072 -26.92 24.57 -27.82
N GLU A 1073 -26.74 23.26 -27.78
CA GLU A 1073 -27.77 22.30 -27.34
C GLU A 1073 -27.77 22.15 -25.81
N VAL A 1074 -26.61 22.22 -25.15
CA VAL A 1074 -26.51 22.33 -23.68
C VAL A 1074 -27.27 23.57 -23.20
N LEU A 1075 -27.07 24.73 -23.83
CA LEU A 1075 -27.75 25.97 -23.46
C LEU A 1075 -29.27 25.86 -23.58
N HIS A 1076 -29.79 25.17 -24.60
CA HIS A 1076 -31.23 24.96 -24.76
C HIS A 1076 -31.78 23.97 -23.71
N LEU A 1077 -31.01 22.94 -23.35
CA LEU A 1077 -31.34 22.05 -22.23
C LEU A 1077 -31.39 22.83 -20.90
N TRP A 1078 -30.45 23.76 -20.69
CA TRP A 1078 -30.39 24.61 -19.49
C TRP A 1078 -31.55 25.62 -19.42
N ASP A 1079 -32.00 26.17 -20.55
CA ASP A 1079 -33.23 26.98 -20.58
C ASP A 1079 -34.43 26.21 -20.00
N PHE A 1080 -34.59 24.93 -20.38
CA PHE A 1080 -35.62 24.05 -19.81
C PHE A 1080 -35.39 23.73 -18.33
N LEU A 1081 -34.15 23.41 -17.93
CA LEU A 1081 -33.81 23.09 -16.54
C LEU A 1081 -34.08 24.27 -15.60
N PHE A 1082 -33.78 25.51 -15.98
CA PHE A 1082 -34.10 26.66 -15.13
C PHE A 1082 -35.60 27.02 -15.17
N ALA A 1083 -36.32 26.67 -16.25
CA ALA A 1083 -37.76 26.86 -16.32
C ALA A 1083 -38.55 25.87 -15.44
N TYR A 1084 -38.11 24.61 -15.32
CA TYR A 1084 -38.88 23.53 -14.66
C TYR A 1084 -38.20 22.90 -13.44
N GLY A 1085 -36.95 23.23 -13.17
CA GLY A 1085 -36.17 22.80 -12.01
C GLY A 1085 -34.88 22.06 -12.40
N PRO A 1086 -33.69 22.46 -11.89
CA PRO A 1086 -32.41 21.85 -12.24
C PRO A 1086 -32.34 20.35 -11.94
N HIS A 1087 -33.11 19.87 -10.95
CA HIS A 1087 -33.20 18.45 -10.58
C HIS A 1087 -33.58 17.51 -11.73
N LEU A 1088 -34.28 18.03 -12.74
CA LEU A 1088 -34.67 17.26 -13.93
C LEU A 1088 -33.48 16.82 -14.80
N ASN A 1089 -32.25 17.30 -14.54
CA ASN A 1089 -31.03 16.83 -15.19
C ASN A 1089 -30.85 15.30 -15.09
N ILE A 1090 -31.22 14.70 -13.95
CA ILE A 1090 -31.16 13.24 -13.75
C ILE A 1090 -32.05 12.52 -14.78
N LEU A 1091 -33.27 13.02 -15.01
CA LEU A 1091 -34.18 12.48 -16.02
C LEU A 1091 -33.72 12.79 -17.45
N CYS A 1092 -33.02 13.91 -17.68
CA CYS A 1092 -32.38 14.21 -18.97
C CYS A 1092 -31.21 13.26 -19.30
N ILE A 1093 -30.53 12.70 -18.29
CA ILE A 1093 -29.54 11.64 -18.47
C ILE A 1093 -30.23 10.31 -18.77
N VAL A 1094 -31.30 9.96 -18.03
CA VAL A 1094 -32.13 8.78 -18.34
C VAL A 1094 -32.69 8.86 -19.77
N ALA A 1095 -33.16 10.02 -20.21
CA ALA A 1095 -33.63 10.25 -21.58
C ALA A 1095 -32.54 9.97 -22.64
N GLN A 1096 -31.28 10.35 -22.39
CA GLN A 1096 -30.15 10.02 -23.28
C GLN A 1096 -29.89 8.50 -23.35
N LEU A 1097 -30.04 7.78 -22.22
CA LEU A 1097 -29.94 6.31 -22.20
C LEU A 1097 -31.09 5.65 -22.98
N LEU A 1098 -32.31 6.19 -22.91
CA LEU A 1098 -33.44 5.72 -23.71
C LEU A 1098 -33.22 5.93 -25.21
N MET A 1099 -32.60 7.05 -25.64
CA MET A 1099 -32.21 7.27 -27.04
C MET A 1099 -31.16 6.28 -27.54
N LEU A 1100 -30.36 5.70 -26.64
CA LEU A 1100 -29.35 4.68 -26.93
C LEU A 1100 -29.83 3.24 -26.71
N LYS A 1101 -31.06 3.03 -26.21
CA LYS A 1101 -31.58 1.74 -25.71
C LYS A 1101 -31.23 0.56 -26.60
N ASP A 1102 -31.58 0.63 -27.89
CA ASP A 1102 -31.42 -0.50 -28.80
C ASP A 1102 -29.94 -0.74 -29.16
N GLN A 1103 -29.12 0.31 -29.19
CA GLN A 1103 -27.66 0.20 -29.38
C GLN A 1103 -26.96 -0.38 -28.15
N LEU A 1104 -27.42 -0.05 -26.95
CA LEU A 1104 -26.91 -0.60 -25.69
C LEU A 1104 -27.29 -2.09 -25.56
N MET A 1105 -28.57 -2.42 -25.76
CA MET A 1105 -29.11 -3.78 -25.64
C MET A 1105 -28.56 -4.74 -26.70
N SER A 1106 -28.22 -4.25 -27.89
CA SER A 1106 -27.59 -5.06 -28.96
C SER A 1106 -26.06 -5.17 -28.83
N SER A 1107 -25.42 -4.32 -28.02
CA SER A 1107 -23.96 -4.31 -27.87
C SER A 1107 -23.49 -5.39 -26.89
N PRO A 1108 -22.50 -6.22 -27.26
CA PRO A 1108 -21.84 -7.13 -26.30
C PRO A 1108 -20.99 -6.37 -25.26
N SER A 1109 -20.73 -5.07 -25.46
CA SER A 1109 -19.93 -4.22 -24.59
C SER A 1109 -20.51 -2.80 -24.48
N PRO A 1110 -21.65 -2.61 -23.78
CA PRO A 1110 -22.34 -1.31 -23.68
C PRO A 1110 -21.46 -0.20 -23.08
N GLY A 1111 -20.51 -0.55 -22.20
CA GLY A 1111 -19.56 0.40 -21.61
C GLY A 1111 -18.76 1.22 -22.63
N LYS A 1112 -18.44 0.69 -23.82
CA LYS A 1112 -17.76 1.45 -24.89
C LYS A 1112 -18.62 2.56 -25.49
N ILE A 1113 -19.94 2.38 -25.48
CA ILE A 1113 -20.90 3.39 -25.95
C ILE A 1113 -21.10 4.44 -24.84
N LEU A 1114 -21.20 3.98 -23.58
CA LEU A 1114 -21.41 4.84 -22.41
C LEU A 1114 -20.17 5.69 -22.04
N GLN A 1115 -18.96 5.28 -22.44
CA GLN A 1115 -17.73 6.06 -22.29
C GLN A 1115 -17.74 7.40 -23.03
N LYS A 1116 -18.56 7.55 -24.09
CA LYS A 1116 -18.75 8.82 -24.79
C LYS A 1116 -20.16 8.89 -25.38
N LEU A 1117 -21.06 9.56 -24.66
CA LEU A 1117 -22.42 9.85 -25.12
C LEU A 1117 -22.41 10.55 -26.50
N PRO A 1118 -23.46 10.33 -27.33
CA PRO A 1118 -23.58 10.98 -28.64
C PRO A 1118 -23.76 12.50 -28.50
N ALA A 1119 -23.69 13.20 -29.64
CA ALA A 1119 -23.98 14.63 -29.68
C ALA A 1119 -25.38 14.93 -29.10
N LEU A 1120 -25.44 15.90 -28.19
CA LEU A 1120 -26.65 16.24 -27.43
C LEU A 1120 -27.73 16.79 -28.38
N ASN A 1121 -28.97 16.30 -28.22
CA ASN A 1121 -30.14 16.78 -28.94
C ASN A 1121 -31.22 17.17 -27.94
N SER A 1122 -31.25 18.45 -27.58
CA SER A 1122 -32.02 19.00 -26.47
C SER A 1122 -33.53 18.76 -26.64
N GLU A 1123 -34.06 18.99 -27.84
CA GLU A 1123 -35.48 18.78 -28.18
C GLU A 1123 -35.96 17.35 -27.87
N LYS A 1124 -35.25 16.32 -28.35
CA LYS A 1124 -35.60 14.91 -28.08
C LYS A 1124 -35.41 14.54 -26.61
N ILE A 1125 -34.36 15.07 -25.97
CA ILE A 1125 -34.09 14.82 -24.54
C ILE A 1125 -35.22 15.40 -23.69
N ILE A 1126 -35.62 16.66 -23.90
CA ILE A 1126 -36.72 17.32 -23.17
C ILE A 1126 -38.04 16.56 -23.40
N GLY A 1127 -38.35 16.19 -24.64
CA GLY A 1127 -39.54 15.40 -24.96
C GLY A 1127 -39.57 14.04 -24.24
N LEU A 1128 -38.44 13.32 -24.21
CA LEU A 1128 -38.32 12.06 -23.48
C LEU A 1128 -38.32 12.24 -21.96
N THR A 1129 -37.74 13.31 -21.43
CA THR A 1129 -37.80 13.67 -19.99
C THR A 1129 -39.24 13.88 -19.54
N ILE A 1130 -40.07 14.59 -20.34
CA ILE A 1130 -41.50 14.79 -20.03
C ILE A 1130 -42.29 13.47 -20.08
N VAL A 1131 -41.90 12.51 -20.93
CA VAL A 1131 -42.49 11.16 -20.98
C VAL A 1131 -42.01 10.29 -19.82
N ALA A 1132 -40.74 10.38 -19.43
CA ALA A 1132 -40.14 9.65 -18.32
C ALA A 1132 -40.71 10.10 -16.97
N LEU A 1133 -40.86 11.42 -16.77
CA LEU A 1133 -41.41 12.04 -15.56
C LEU A 1133 -42.79 11.47 -15.18
N ARG A 1134 -43.64 11.16 -16.16
CA ARG A 1134 -44.97 10.53 -15.95
C ARG A 1134 -44.93 9.10 -15.40
N LYS A 1135 -43.75 8.50 -15.27
CA LYS A 1135 -43.54 7.17 -14.66
C LYS A 1135 -42.83 7.24 -13.30
N ILE A 1136 -42.44 8.42 -12.84
CA ILE A 1136 -41.75 8.62 -11.57
C ILE A 1136 -42.81 8.77 -10.47
N PRO A 1137 -42.80 7.93 -9.42
CA PRO A 1137 -43.65 8.11 -8.24
C PRO A 1137 -43.32 9.40 -7.47
N ASP A 1138 -44.29 9.94 -6.73
CA ASP A 1138 -44.15 11.22 -6.03
C ASP A 1138 -43.01 11.21 -4.99
N ASP A 1139 -42.77 10.10 -4.30
CA ASP A 1139 -41.64 9.92 -3.35
C ASP A 1139 -40.28 10.01 -4.05
N VAL A 1140 -40.16 9.39 -5.23
CA VAL A 1140 -38.94 9.47 -6.06
C VAL A 1140 -38.79 10.86 -6.68
N TYR A 1141 -39.89 11.59 -6.88
CA TYR A 1141 -39.85 12.98 -7.30
C TYR A 1141 -39.41 13.93 -6.17
N GLU A 1142 -39.79 13.69 -4.91
CA GLU A 1142 -39.21 14.42 -3.77
C GLU A 1142 -37.72 14.12 -3.57
N GLU A 1143 -37.28 12.86 -3.76
CA GLU A 1143 -35.85 12.53 -3.81
C GLU A 1143 -35.12 13.30 -4.93
N LEU A 1144 -35.71 13.39 -6.13
CA LEU A 1144 -35.16 14.20 -7.22
C LEU A 1144 -35.07 15.69 -6.83
N VAL A 1145 -36.11 16.30 -6.26
CA VAL A 1145 -36.10 17.72 -5.86
C VAL A 1145 -35.08 18.01 -4.75
N SER A 1146 -34.83 17.04 -3.86
CA SER A 1146 -33.95 17.21 -2.70
C SER A 1146 -32.49 16.83 -2.92
N HIS A 1147 -32.16 15.95 -3.88
CA HIS A 1147 -30.80 15.39 -4.02
C HIS A 1147 -29.67 16.42 -4.19
N ALA A 1148 -29.96 17.61 -4.71
CA ALA A 1148 -28.97 18.64 -4.99
C ALA A 1148 -28.78 19.66 -3.83
N LYS A 1149 -29.58 19.58 -2.76
CA LYS A 1149 -29.67 20.61 -1.70
C LYS A 1149 -28.87 20.28 -0.45
#